data_AF-A0AAX0Q6B8-F1
#
_entry.id   AF-A0AAX0Q6B8-F1
#
_cell.length_a   1.000
_cell.length_b   1.000
_cell.length_c   1.000
_cell.angle_alpha   90.00
_cell.angle_beta   90.00
_cell.angle_gamma   90.00
#
_symmetry.space_group_name_H-M   'P 1'
#
loop_
_entity.id
_entity.type
_entity.pdbx_description
1 polymer ?
#
loop_
_entity_poly.entity_id
_entity_poly.type
_entity_poly.pdbx_seq_one_letter_code
_entity_poly.pdbx_strand_id
1 'polypeptide(L)'
;MKNESGVSSVVGVVLLLLLVVLAASVIGITLSTATQNAAESTPNVIFAPSANPQMLYHSGGDILYKNRLVFYDNGVDITGLTQIDGDNAWTVWRTGQAVQLPGSYSVSNLTIIALDNLGREQLLYRGSGVPTTPLPTPTTPTPTVTPTTPTPTPITPTPTITPTPTPEPTPNPYYTVGSDHADGFATVGEFVESLNNWSNALYGEDVAMCSGNDIAFFGDVPIGREPILITEGMGTVTLNILGSGSLSEVQFTRAPGYEGELLVIASAAELRTTGVELLTLDGMGHGAAPLLSITSGGSLDVHQNLALINSTNPTGNGGGLYNEGDVQVSVNLIMYNNTANNGGSIYNRGDITISTSIVIRDSVALEKGGGIYNEGQLSAPASITVSGNKATNGGGLYNLGEITLSSGGLIIDNVALENGGGIYNEGQLSASDSMNVSGNTATNGAGIYNLGELTFNSANVIKDNVALEKGGGIYSAGSDSVSIKGPITQNSAKYGAGVYNDGTIAYFSGILSGNTASISGGGVYNAGTYTFSWTSTVTGNQAQYGGGIYNEGSIPLFGGSISGNTATLDGGGFYNTGTINPASTPFTDNTAIRNGGGIYNSGTFTSFGITLQRNIAQTGNGGGAYNTGSILGNNGPSISNNDAPAPLPNGLGNQYYAVWNSVNQLYPVPTPSGTSYYYID
;
A
#
# COMPACT_ATOMS: atom_id res chain seq x y z
N MET A 1 33.63 -33.65 38.28
CA MET A 1 32.87 -34.45 37.29
C MET A 1 31.52 -34.84 37.87
N LYS A 2 30.45 -34.15 37.47
CA LYS A 2 29.07 -34.67 37.37
C LYS A 2 28.17 -33.65 36.65
N ASN A 3 27.89 -33.98 35.39
CA ASN A 3 26.71 -33.68 34.56
C ASN A 3 26.07 -32.28 34.55
N GLU A 4 26.44 -31.47 33.55
CA GLU A 4 25.62 -30.38 32.99
C GLU A 4 25.00 -30.74 31.62
N SER A 5 24.61 -32.00 31.41
CA SER A 5 23.99 -32.42 30.14
C SER A 5 22.49 -32.12 30.03
N GLY A 6 21.85 -31.58 31.07
CA GLY A 6 20.40 -31.32 31.10
C GLY A 6 19.97 -29.95 30.58
N VAL A 7 20.81 -28.93 30.70
CA VAL A 7 20.46 -27.55 30.29
C VAL A 7 20.60 -27.36 28.78
N SER A 8 21.58 -28.02 28.16
CA SER A 8 21.78 -28.00 26.71
C SER A 8 20.64 -28.68 25.94
N SER A 9 20.06 -29.76 26.47
CA SER A 9 18.93 -30.44 25.83
C SER A 9 17.64 -29.61 25.86
N VAL A 10 17.39 -28.85 26.94
CA VAL A 10 16.19 -28.00 27.04
C VAL A 10 16.31 -26.78 26.13
N VAL A 11 17.48 -26.12 26.08
CA VAL A 11 17.73 -25.00 25.16
C VAL A 11 17.67 -25.46 23.70
N GLY A 12 18.21 -26.65 23.39
CA GLY A 12 18.11 -27.25 22.06
C GLY A 12 16.67 -27.57 21.65
N VAL A 13 15.85 -28.09 22.57
CA VAL A 13 14.43 -28.38 22.31
C VAL A 13 13.60 -27.11 22.16
N VAL A 14 13.89 -26.05 22.92
CA VAL A 14 13.21 -24.74 22.79
C VAL A 14 13.59 -24.04 21.48
N LEU A 15 14.87 -24.08 21.07
CA LEU A 15 15.30 -23.57 19.77
C LEU A 15 14.69 -24.37 18.61
N LEU A 16 14.60 -25.70 18.75
CA LEU A 16 13.95 -26.55 17.75
C LEU A 16 12.44 -26.26 17.67
N LEU A 17 11.76 -26.06 18.80
CA LEU A 17 10.34 -25.67 18.84
C LEU A 17 10.13 -24.27 18.25
N LEU A 18 11.01 -23.31 18.52
CA LEU A 18 10.98 -21.99 17.89
C LEU A 18 11.21 -22.06 16.38
N LEU A 19 12.13 -22.91 15.91
CA LEU A 19 12.35 -23.17 14.48
C LEU A 19 11.16 -23.89 13.84
N VAL A 20 10.52 -24.82 14.54
CA VAL A 20 9.31 -25.52 14.06
C VAL A 20 8.11 -24.58 14.03
N VAL A 21 7.97 -23.67 14.99
CA VAL A 21 6.94 -22.62 14.98
C VAL A 21 7.24 -21.58 13.91
N LEU A 22 8.50 -21.18 13.72
CA LEU A 22 8.92 -20.29 12.62
C LEU A 22 8.64 -20.94 11.26
N ALA A 23 8.97 -22.22 11.09
CA ALA A 23 8.70 -22.98 9.89
C ALA A 23 7.19 -23.20 9.70
N ALA A 24 6.42 -23.49 10.74
CA ALA A 24 4.96 -23.65 10.66
C ALA A 24 4.24 -22.33 10.39
N SER A 25 4.77 -21.19 10.86
CA SER A 25 4.27 -19.84 10.55
C SER A 25 4.65 -19.43 9.12
N VAL A 26 5.87 -19.74 8.67
CA VAL A 26 6.28 -19.54 7.27
C VAL A 26 5.46 -20.43 6.35
N ILE A 27 5.25 -21.70 6.70
CA ILE A 27 4.38 -22.66 5.99
C ILE A 27 2.92 -22.24 6.11
N GLY A 28 2.46 -21.65 7.21
CA GLY A 28 1.11 -21.13 7.40
C GLY A 28 0.85 -19.87 6.57
N ILE A 29 1.84 -18.98 6.44
CA ILE A 29 1.79 -17.79 5.59
C ILE A 29 1.96 -18.18 4.12
N THR A 30 2.85 -19.11 3.78
CA THR A 30 2.94 -19.66 2.41
C THR A 30 1.75 -20.53 2.06
N LEU A 31 1.12 -21.27 2.98
CA LEU A 31 -0.15 -21.95 2.72
C LEU A 31 -1.31 -20.97 2.69
N SER A 32 -1.32 -19.89 3.47
CA SER A 32 -2.38 -18.86 3.43
C SER A 32 -2.32 -18.05 2.13
N THR A 33 -1.12 -17.70 1.69
CA THR A 33 -0.89 -17.07 0.38
C THR A 33 -1.05 -18.09 -0.73
N ALA A 34 -0.69 -19.36 -0.55
CA ALA A 34 -0.96 -20.41 -1.54
C ALA A 34 -2.42 -20.87 -1.54
N THR A 35 -3.21 -20.74 -0.47
CA THR A 35 -4.65 -21.01 -0.46
C THR A 35 -5.46 -19.80 -0.91
N GLN A 36 -4.97 -18.56 -0.72
CA GLN A 36 -5.46 -17.39 -1.45
C GLN A 36 -5.09 -17.45 -2.94
N ASN A 37 -3.90 -17.91 -3.31
CA ASN A 37 -3.50 -18.10 -4.71
C ASN A 37 -4.09 -19.37 -5.35
N ALA A 38 -4.49 -20.39 -4.56
CA ALA A 38 -5.19 -21.59 -5.02
C ALA A 38 -6.72 -21.43 -5.04
N ALA A 39 -7.26 -20.42 -4.36
CA ALA A 39 -8.55 -19.85 -4.69
C ALA A 39 -8.33 -18.86 -5.84
N GLU A 40 -8.02 -19.39 -7.04
CA GLU A 40 -7.82 -18.59 -8.25
C GLU A 40 -8.97 -17.59 -8.40
N SER A 41 -8.64 -16.30 -8.27
CA SER A 41 -9.44 -15.21 -8.79
C SER A 41 -9.66 -15.47 -10.28
N THR A 42 -10.86 -15.17 -10.79
CA THR A 42 -11.06 -14.93 -12.21
C THR A 42 -9.88 -14.12 -12.74
N PRO A 43 -9.12 -14.58 -13.77
CA PRO A 43 -8.15 -13.73 -14.43
C PRO A 43 -8.85 -12.42 -14.76
N ASN A 44 -8.41 -11.34 -14.13
CA ASN A 44 -9.06 -10.05 -14.29
C ASN A 44 -8.52 -9.49 -15.59
N VAL A 45 -9.19 -9.78 -16.70
CA VAL A 45 -8.75 -9.42 -18.05
C VAL A 45 -9.84 -8.62 -18.75
N ILE A 46 -9.42 -7.56 -19.43
CA ILE A 46 -10.28 -6.70 -20.24
C ILE A 46 -9.97 -7.02 -21.69
N PHE A 47 -11.02 -7.25 -22.49
CA PHE A 47 -10.88 -7.41 -23.93
C PHE A 47 -11.59 -6.29 -24.66
N ALA A 48 -10.92 -5.67 -25.64
CA ALA A 48 -11.55 -4.74 -26.56
C ALA A 48 -11.69 -5.38 -27.95
N PRO A 49 -12.92 -5.56 -28.46
CA PRO A 49 -13.12 -5.92 -29.86
C PRO A 49 -12.59 -4.82 -30.76
N SER A 50 -11.83 -5.17 -31.80
CA SER A 50 -11.43 -4.21 -32.83
C SER A 50 -12.61 -3.90 -33.76
N ALA A 51 -12.54 -2.76 -34.46
CA ALA A 51 -13.35 -2.52 -35.66
C ALA A 51 -13.13 -3.61 -36.74
N ASN A 52 -11.94 -4.24 -36.75
CA ASN A 52 -11.72 -5.46 -37.52
C ASN A 52 -12.40 -6.66 -36.84
N PRO A 53 -13.39 -7.31 -37.48
CA PRO A 53 -14.15 -8.41 -36.88
C PRO A 53 -13.30 -9.65 -36.59
N GLN A 54 -12.05 -9.73 -37.05
CA GLN A 54 -11.15 -10.85 -36.81
C GLN A 54 -10.16 -10.60 -35.67
N MET A 55 -10.17 -9.42 -35.03
CA MET A 55 -9.18 -9.07 -34.02
C MET A 55 -9.81 -8.73 -32.67
N LEU A 56 -9.29 -9.36 -31.62
CA LEU A 56 -9.67 -9.07 -30.24
C LEU A 56 -8.41 -8.71 -29.45
N TYR A 57 -8.39 -7.54 -28.82
CA TYR A 57 -7.26 -7.07 -28.04
C TYR A 57 -7.36 -7.54 -26.60
N HIS A 58 -6.21 -7.89 -26.01
CA HIS A 58 -6.05 -7.95 -24.57
C HIS A 58 -5.76 -6.53 -24.09
N SER A 59 -6.78 -5.86 -23.55
CA SER A 59 -6.78 -4.42 -23.25
C SER A 59 -6.50 -4.09 -21.79
N GLY A 60 -6.17 -5.09 -20.98
CA GLY A 60 -5.73 -4.87 -19.61
C GLY A 60 -5.83 -6.15 -18.80
N GLY A 61 -5.14 -6.16 -17.65
CA GLY A 61 -5.28 -7.25 -16.69
C GLY A 61 -4.21 -8.33 -16.74
N ASP A 62 -4.57 -9.52 -16.24
CA ASP A 62 -3.67 -10.66 -16.06
C ASP A 62 -3.16 -11.26 -17.37
N ILE A 63 -1.87 -11.60 -17.43
CA ILE A 63 -1.27 -12.30 -18.58
C ILE A 63 -1.94 -13.66 -18.81
N LEU A 64 -2.35 -13.92 -20.04
CA LEU A 64 -3.00 -15.18 -20.42
C LEU A 64 -2.01 -16.15 -21.09
N TYR A 65 -2.13 -17.44 -20.79
CA TYR A 65 -1.26 -18.48 -21.34
C TYR A 65 -2.04 -19.38 -22.29
N LYS A 66 -1.50 -19.64 -23.50
CA LYS A 66 -2.20 -20.40 -24.55
C LYS A 66 -2.67 -21.78 -24.08
N ASN A 67 -1.85 -22.46 -23.27
CA ASN A 67 -2.16 -23.78 -22.73
C ASN A 67 -3.27 -23.79 -21.66
N ARG A 68 -3.75 -22.61 -21.25
CA ARG A 68 -4.86 -22.43 -20.30
C ARG A 68 -6.08 -21.78 -20.96
N LEU A 69 -6.07 -21.61 -22.28
CA LEU A 69 -7.15 -20.97 -23.01
C LEU A 69 -7.75 -21.91 -24.05
N VAL A 70 -9.06 -21.81 -24.24
CA VAL A 70 -9.79 -22.45 -25.34
C VAL A 70 -10.66 -21.41 -26.04
N PHE A 71 -10.56 -21.36 -27.37
CA PHE A 71 -11.28 -20.42 -28.24
C PHE A 71 -12.33 -21.17 -29.05
N TYR A 72 -13.59 -20.75 -28.97
CA TYR A 72 -14.68 -21.28 -29.77
C TYR A 72 -15.28 -20.22 -30.68
N ASP A 73 -15.48 -20.50 -31.96
CA ASP A 73 -16.38 -19.72 -32.82
C ASP A 73 -17.67 -20.53 -33.02
N ASN A 74 -18.81 -20.00 -32.56
CA ASN A 74 -20.11 -20.70 -32.60
C ASN A 74 -20.08 -22.15 -32.07
N GLY A 75 -19.23 -22.41 -31.07
CA GLY A 75 -19.07 -23.74 -30.47
C GLY A 75 -18.07 -24.67 -31.17
N VAL A 76 -17.38 -24.21 -32.22
CA VAL A 76 -16.26 -24.93 -32.85
C VAL A 76 -14.94 -24.45 -32.25
N ASP A 77 -14.13 -25.38 -31.71
CA ASP A 77 -12.80 -25.07 -31.17
C ASP A 77 -11.84 -24.64 -32.29
N ILE A 78 -11.31 -23.42 -32.17
CA ILE A 78 -10.37 -22.78 -33.10
C ILE A 78 -9.04 -22.42 -32.43
N THR A 79 -8.76 -22.92 -31.23
CA THR A 79 -7.58 -22.56 -30.41
C THR A 79 -6.25 -22.72 -31.16
N GLY A 80 -6.13 -23.76 -32.00
CA GLY A 80 -4.92 -24.02 -32.79
C GLY A 80 -4.75 -23.13 -34.02
N LEU A 81 -5.77 -22.33 -34.36
CA LEU A 81 -5.80 -21.49 -35.56
C LEU A 81 -5.53 -20.01 -35.24
N THR A 82 -5.56 -19.63 -33.98
CA THR A 82 -5.35 -18.25 -33.53
C THR A 82 -3.90 -17.84 -33.61
N GLN A 83 -3.67 -16.59 -34.01
CA GLN A 83 -2.34 -15.97 -34.06
C GLN A 83 -2.32 -14.76 -33.13
N ILE A 84 -1.16 -14.40 -32.59
CA ILE A 84 -0.98 -13.14 -31.88
C ILE A 84 0.06 -12.33 -32.62
N ASP A 85 -0.32 -11.13 -33.06
CA ASP A 85 0.54 -10.25 -33.86
C ASP A 85 1.19 -10.96 -35.08
N GLY A 86 0.46 -11.92 -35.68
CA GLY A 86 0.92 -12.74 -36.80
C GLY A 86 1.76 -13.98 -36.45
N ASP A 87 2.03 -14.25 -35.16
CA ASP A 87 2.71 -15.47 -34.70
C ASP A 87 1.69 -16.57 -34.36
N ASN A 88 1.80 -17.74 -35.01
CA ASN A 88 0.98 -18.92 -34.75
C ASN A 88 1.55 -19.84 -33.64
N ALA A 89 2.81 -19.64 -33.25
CA ALA A 89 3.53 -20.37 -32.21
C ALA A 89 3.50 -19.67 -30.84
N TRP A 90 2.70 -18.60 -30.70
CA TRP A 90 2.54 -17.87 -29.45
C TRP A 90 2.24 -18.80 -28.27
N THR A 91 2.82 -18.53 -27.11
CA THR A 91 2.58 -19.29 -25.86
C THR A 91 1.91 -18.45 -24.77
N VAL A 92 1.96 -17.13 -24.93
CA VAL A 92 1.46 -16.13 -23.99
C VAL A 92 0.75 -15.04 -24.77
N TRP A 93 -0.34 -14.52 -24.23
CA TRP A 93 -1.09 -13.37 -24.71
C TRP A 93 -1.04 -12.27 -23.64
N ARG A 94 -0.39 -11.15 -23.97
CA ARG A 94 -0.19 -10.03 -23.06
C ARG A 94 -1.12 -8.87 -23.40
N THR A 95 -1.33 -8.00 -22.42
CA THR A 95 -1.90 -6.67 -22.63
C THR A 95 -1.18 -5.97 -23.79
N GLY A 96 -1.94 -5.36 -24.69
CA GLY A 96 -1.42 -4.70 -25.89
C GLY A 96 -1.53 -5.53 -27.16
N GLN A 97 -1.61 -6.85 -27.04
CA GLN A 97 -1.56 -7.72 -28.20
C GLN A 97 -2.97 -8.11 -28.66
N ALA A 98 -3.13 -8.28 -29.97
CA ALA A 98 -4.37 -8.80 -30.54
C ALA A 98 -4.25 -10.28 -30.85
N VAL A 99 -5.27 -11.04 -30.45
CA VAL A 99 -5.50 -12.35 -31.07
C VAL A 99 -6.20 -12.15 -32.41
N GLN A 100 -5.62 -12.71 -33.46
CA GLN A 100 -6.12 -12.69 -34.82
C GLN A 100 -6.78 -14.02 -35.16
N LEU A 101 -8.01 -13.95 -35.65
CA LEU A 101 -8.80 -15.08 -36.12
C LEU A 101 -8.65 -15.23 -37.65
N PRO A 102 -8.42 -16.43 -38.19
CA PRO A 102 -8.25 -16.61 -39.62
C PRO A 102 -9.56 -16.56 -40.41
N GLY A 103 -9.52 -16.05 -41.64
CA GLY A 103 -10.56 -16.29 -42.65
C GLY A 103 -11.99 -15.89 -42.24
N SER A 104 -12.92 -16.84 -42.21
CA SER A 104 -14.35 -16.59 -42.00
C SER A 104 -14.80 -16.46 -40.54
N TYR A 105 -13.89 -16.50 -39.57
CA TYR A 105 -14.23 -16.39 -38.14
C TYR A 105 -14.40 -14.93 -37.72
N SER A 106 -15.22 -14.72 -36.70
CA SER A 106 -15.54 -13.39 -36.20
C SER A 106 -15.53 -13.35 -34.68
N VAL A 107 -14.96 -12.28 -34.14
CA VAL A 107 -14.96 -11.94 -32.72
C VAL A 107 -16.38 -11.84 -32.17
N SER A 108 -17.36 -11.44 -33.00
CA SER A 108 -18.77 -11.44 -32.62
C SER A 108 -19.30 -12.83 -32.23
N ASN A 109 -18.71 -13.90 -32.78
CA ASN A 109 -19.13 -15.28 -32.56
C ASN A 109 -18.19 -16.03 -31.60
N LEU A 110 -17.16 -15.35 -31.09
CA LEU A 110 -16.09 -15.93 -30.33
C LEU A 110 -16.49 -16.12 -28.85
N THR A 111 -16.11 -17.25 -28.28
CA THR A 111 -16.16 -17.53 -26.84
C THR A 111 -14.78 -17.95 -26.38
N ILE A 112 -14.24 -17.32 -25.34
CA ILE A 112 -12.94 -17.67 -24.76
C ILE A 112 -13.16 -18.19 -23.36
N ILE A 113 -12.60 -19.37 -23.10
CA ILE A 113 -12.66 -20.04 -21.80
C ILE A 113 -11.24 -20.18 -21.25
N ALA A 114 -11.03 -19.77 -20.01
CA ALA A 114 -9.84 -20.12 -19.23
C ALA A 114 -10.04 -21.43 -18.48
N LEU A 115 -8.95 -22.19 -18.37
CA LEU A 115 -8.87 -23.41 -17.57
C LEU A 115 -8.06 -23.12 -16.30
N ASP A 116 -8.65 -23.42 -15.15
CA ASP A 116 -7.96 -23.32 -13.87
C ASP A 116 -6.92 -24.46 -13.69
N ASN A 117 -6.09 -24.43 -12.64
CA ASN A 117 -5.11 -25.51 -12.38
C ASN A 117 -5.75 -26.90 -12.12
N LEU A 118 -7.07 -26.98 -11.95
CA LEU A 118 -7.86 -28.19 -11.78
C LEU A 118 -8.65 -28.57 -13.06
N GLY A 119 -8.49 -27.83 -14.16
CA GLY A 119 -9.21 -28.02 -15.42
C GLY A 119 -10.67 -27.55 -15.41
N ARG A 120 -11.07 -26.73 -14.43
CA ARG A 120 -12.40 -26.09 -14.39
C ARG A 120 -12.45 -24.95 -15.40
N GLU A 121 -13.57 -24.88 -16.13
CA GLU A 121 -13.81 -23.89 -17.17
C GLU A 121 -14.35 -22.57 -16.59
N GLN A 122 -13.82 -21.45 -17.08
CA GLN A 122 -14.29 -20.11 -16.74
C GLN A 122 -14.40 -19.25 -17.98
N LEU A 123 -15.57 -18.62 -18.17
CA LEU A 123 -15.81 -17.73 -19.30
C LEU A 123 -15.03 -16.42 -19.12
N LEU A 124 -14.12 -16.13 -20.06
CA LEU A 124 -13.37 -14.88 -20.11
C LEU A 124 -13.94 -13.87 -21.11
N TYR A 125 -14.40 -14.37 -22.26
CA TYR A 125 -14.94 -13.51 -23.31
C TYR A 125 -16.14 -14.18 -24.00
N ARG A 126 -17.17 -13.39 -24.28
CA ARG A 126 -18.32 -13.79 -25.09
C ARG A 126 -18.64 -12.69 -26.11
N GLY A 127 -18.49 -13.02 -27.38
CA GLY A 127 -18.84 -12.15 -28.50
C GLY A 127 -20.34 -11.83 -28.54
N SER A 128 -20.67 -10.67 -29.08
CA SER A 128 -22.03 -10.10 -29.10
C SER A 128 -23.07 -10.93 -29.87
N GLY A 129 -22.63 -11.83 -30.76
CA GLY A 129 -23.47 -12.73 -31.55
C GLY A 129 -23.76 -14.09 -30.90
N VAL A 130 -23.18 -14.39 -29.73
CA VAL A 130 -23.33 -15.69 -29.07
C VAL A 130 -24.61 -15.72 -28.19
N PRO A 131 -25.60 -16.61 -28.45
CA PRO A 131 -26.82 -16.69 -27.66
C PRO A 131 -26.58 -17.10 -26.19
N THR A 132 -27.45 -16.66 -25.27
CA THR A 132 -27.24 -16.74 -23.81
C THR A 132 -27.45 -18.12 -23.16
N THR A 133 -27.80 -19.15 -23.94
CA THR A 133 -27.99 -20.55 -23.47
C THR A 133 -26.66 -21.32 -23.37
N PRO A 134 -26.52 -22.31 -22.47
CA PRO A 134 -25.21 -22.92 -22.16
C PRO A 134 -24.66 -23.79 -23.30
N LEU A 135 -23.35 -23.65 -23.56
CA LEU A 135 -22.56 -24.41 -24.55
C LEU A 135 -22.27 -25.84 -24.03
N PRO A 136 -22.19 -26.89 -24.88
CA PRO A 136 -21.92 -28.26 -24.44
C PRO A 136 -20.43 -28.50 -24.15
N THR A 137 -20.15 -29.35 -23.17
CA THR A 137 -18.80 -29.73 -22.69
C THR A 137 -18.06 -30.64 -23.69
N PRO A 138 -16.83 -30.32 -24.10
CA PRO A 138 -15.97 -31.22 -24.87
C PRO A 138 -15.03 -32.06 -24.00
N THR A 139 -14.80 -33.30 -24.46
CA THR A 139 -13.97 -34.34 -23.80
C THR A 139 -12.48 -34.16 -24.06
N THR A 140 -11.67 -34.31 -23.01
CA THR A 140 -10.20 -34.23 -23.01
C THR A 140 -9.52 -35.34 -23.82
N PRO A 141 -8.53 -35.05 -24.70
CA PRO A 141 -7.59 -36.05 -25.20
C PRO A 141 -6.20 -35.98 -24.55
N THR A 142 -5.59 -37.16 -24.45
CA THR A 142 -4.29 -37.57 -23.88
C THR A 142 -3.06 -36.97 -24.60
N PRO A 143 -1.93 -36.68 -23.92
CA PRO A 143 -0.78 -36.00 -24.53
C PRO A 143 0.02 -36.91 -25.48
N THR A 144 0.47 -36.35 -26.60
CA THR A 144 1.39 -37.01 -27.56
C THR A 144 2.75 -36.31 -27.58
N VAL A 145 3.77 -37.14 -27.84
CA VAL A 145 5.21 -37.03 -27.64
C VAL A 145 5.91 -35.95 -28.49
N THR A 146 6.93 -35.31 -27.89
CA THR A 146 7.91 -34.41 -28.49
C THR A 146 8.68 -35.03 -29.69
N PRO A 147 8.83 -34.34 -30.83
CA PRO A 147 9.80 -34.72 -31.85
C PRO A 147 11.14 -34.01 -31.66
N THR A 148 12.19 -34.77 -31.96
CA THR A 148 13.62 -34.46 -31.91
C THR A 148 14.11 -33.47 -32.97
N THR A 149 15.15 -32.74 -32.60
CA THR A 149 16.01 -31.82 -33.37
C THR A 149 16.54 -32.38 -34.69
N PRO A 150 16.58 -31.60 -35.80
CA PRO A 150 17.34 -31.97 -36.99
C PRO A 150 18.70 -31.24 -37.08
N THR A 151 19.69 -32.00 -37.54
CA THR A 151 21.08 -31.66 -37.87
C THR A 151 21.19 -30.77 -39.13
N PRO A 152 22.19 -29.85 -39.25
CA PRO A 152 22.29 -28.92 -40.38
C PRO A 152 22.86 -29.57 -41.64
N THR A 153 22.40 -29.12 -42.82
CA THR A 153 22.90 -29.51 -44.16
C THR A 153 23.33 -28.25 -44.94
N PRO A 154 24.33 -28.32 -45.85
CA PRO A 154 25.14 -27.16 -46.26
C PRO A 154 24.48 -26.22 -47.28
N ILE A 155 24.98 -24.98 -47.22
CA ILE A 155 24.64 -23.82 -48.06
C ILE A 155 25.13 -24.00 -49.51
N THR A 156 24.24 -23.75 -50.48
CA THR A 156 24.56 -23.62 -51.92
C THR A 156 24.21 -22.19 -52.35
N PRO A 157 25.01 -21.49 -53.19
CA PRO A 157 24.78 -20.08 -53.50
C PRO A 157 23.59 -19.86 -54.44
N THR A 158 22.72 -18.91 -54.07
CA THR A 158 21.54 -18.47 -54.84
C THR A 158 21.94 -17.38 -55.86
N PRO A 159 21.38 -17.38 -57.09
CA PRO A 159 21.66 -16.36 -58.09
C PRO A 159 20.95 -15.03 -57.81
N THR A 160 21.57 -13.95 -58.30
CA THR A 160 21.16 -12.55 -58.18
C THR A 160 19.74 -12.29 -58.71
N ILE A 161 18.89 -11.67 -57.90
CA ILE A 161 17.51 -11.27 -58.25
C ILE A 161 17.50 -9.78 -58.60
N THR A 162 16.87 -9.45 -59.73
CA THR A 162 16.54 -8.10 -60.19
C THR A 162 15.50 -7.44 -59.26
N PRO A 163 15.60 -6.13 -58.93
CA PRO A 163 14.69 -5.50 -57.97
C PRO A 163 13.24 -5.47 -58.48
N THR A 164 12.36 -6.08 -57.70
CA THR A 164 10.90 -5.90 -57.76
C THR A 164 10.57 -4.50 -57.23
N PRO A 165 9.59 -3.76 -57.80
CA PRO A 165 9.17 -2.47 -57.25
C PRO A 165 8.80 -2.62 -55.78
N THR A 166 9.33 -1.71 -54.95
CA THR A 166 9.02 -1.61 -53.53
C THR A 166 7.50 -1.55 -53.39
N PRO A 167 6.86 -2.48 -52.64
CA PRO A 167 5.45 -2.32 -52.30
C PRO A 167 5.29 -0.96 -51.61
N GLU A 168 4.22 -0.26 -51.96
CA GLU A 168 3.79 0.96 -51.29
C GLU A 168 3.79 0.70 -49.78
N PRO A 169 4.46 1.54 -48.96
CA PRO A 169 4.58 1.26 -47.54
C PRO A 169 3.17 1.15 -46.95
N THR A 170 2.88 0.00 -46.34
CA THR A 170 1.66 -0.17 -45.55
C THR A 170 1.63 0.95 -44.49
N PRO A 171 0.52 1.71 -44.38
CA PRO A 171 0.42 2.79 -43.42
C PRO A 171 0.66 2.27 -41.98
N ASN A 172 1.42 3.03 -41.19
CA ASN A 172 1.78 2.64 -39.83
C ASN A 172 0.53 2.67 -38.93
N PRO A 173 0.16 1.55 -38.27
CA PRO A 173 -1.02 1.51 -37.38
C PRO A 173 -0.89 2.38 -36.13
N TYR A 174 0.28 2.98 -35.87
CA TYR A 174 0.52 3.89 -34.75
C TYR A 174 0.68 5.33 -35.23
N TYR A 175 -0.02 6.25 -34.57
CA TYR A 175 0.13 7.68 -34.83
C TYR A 175 1.52 8.15 -34.40
N THR A 176 2.26 8.75 -35.33
CA THR A 176 3.54 9.40 -35.05
C THR A 176 3.32 10.90 -35.00
N VAL A 177 3.35 11.46 -33.79
CA VAL A 177 3.21 12.91 -33.59
C VAL A 177 4.33 13.64 -34.34
N GLY A 178 4.02 14.75 -35.02
CA GLY A 178 5.02 15.59 -35.68
C GLY A 178 5.66 15.01 -36.96
N SER A 179 5.24 13.85 -37.48
CA SER A 179 5.84 13.27 -38.70
C SER A 179 5.82 14.20 -39.91
N ASP A 180 4.82 15.08 -39.95
CA ASP A 180 4.59 16.02 -41.03
C ASP A 180 5.08 17.44 -40.68
N HIS A 181 5.54 17.65 -39.43
CA HIS A 181 5.96 18.92 -38.85
C HIS A 181 7.17 18.71 -37.93
N ALA A 182 8.38 18.87 -38.48
CA ALA A 182 9.65 18.60 -37.79
C ALA A 182 9.88 19.40 -36.49
N ASP A 183 9.15 20.50 -36.29
CA ASP A 183 9.23 21.37 -35.10
C ASP A 183 8.02 21.18 -34.13
N GLY A 184 7.17 20.18 -34.37
CA GLY A 184 5.89 20.00 -33.68
C GLY A 184 4.77 20.87 -34.24
N PHE A 185 3.58 20.81 -33.63
CA PHE A 185 2.41 21.56 -34.08
C PHE A 185 2.35 22.95 -33.43
N ALA A 186 2.16 24.00 -34.24
CA ALA A 186 2.04 25.37 -33.75
C ALA A 186 0.63 25.69 -33.28
N THR A 187 -0.39 24.98 -33.79
CA THR A 187 -1.79 25.15 -33.41
C THR A 187 -2.51 23.82 -33.20
N VAL A 188 -3.60 23.83 -32.45
CA VAL A 188 -4.50 22.67 -32.28
C VAL A 188 -5.07 22.18 -33.63
N GLY A 189 -5.35 23.09 -34.55
CA GLY A 189 -5.89 22.74 -35.87
C GLY A 189 -4.94 21.88 -36.69
N GLU A 190 -3.64 22.23 -36.70
CA GLU A 190 -2.61 21.44 -37.39
C GLU A 190 -2.45 20.04 -36.79
N PHE A 191 -2.51 19.93 -35.46
CA PHE A 191 -2.47 18.64 -34.77
C PHE A 191 -3.67 17.75 -35.15
N VAL A 192 -4.88 18.29 -35.11
CA VAL A 192 -6.11 17.54 -35.44
C VAL A 192 -6.16 17.14 -36.91
N GLU A 193 -5.73 18.02 -37.83
CA GLU A 193 -5.63 17.70 -39.25
C GLU A 193 -4.65 16.55 -39.50
N SER A 194 -3.46 16.60 -38.89
CA SER A 194 -2.46 15.53 -38.96
C SER A 194 -3.00 14.20 -38.42
N LEU A 195 -3.66 14.23 -37.26
CA LEU A 195 -4.25 13.04 -36.65
C LEU A 195 -5.35 12.43 -37.53
N ASN A 196 -6.25 13.25 -38.09
CA ASN A 196 -7.30 12.76 -38.97
C ASN A 196 -6.75 12.26 -40.30
N ASN A 197 -5.70 12.87 -40.86
CA ASN A 197 -5.04 12.37 -42.07
C ASN A 197 -4.48 10.96 -41.84
N TRP A 198 -3.85 10.72 -40.69
CA TRP A 198 -3.39 9.39 -40.29
C TRP A 198 -4.55 8.40 -40.12
N SER A 199 -5.60 8.77 -39.40
CA SER A 199 -6.75 7.89 -39.16
C SER A 199 -7.50 7.55 -40.46
N ASN A 200 -7.76 8.54 -41.33
CA ASN A 200 -8.42 8.30 -42.61
C ASN A 200 -7.62 7.37 -43.52
N ALA A 201 -6.28 7.44 -43.48
CA ALA A 201 -5.43 6.57 -44.28
C ALA A 201 -5.53 5.09 -43.85
N LEU A 202 -5.90 4.81 -42.61
CA LEU A 202 -6.00 3.46 -42.04
C LEU A 202 -7.43 2.93 -41.94
N TYR A 203 -8.32 3.76 -41.41
CA TYR A 203 -9.67 3.40 -40.96
C TYR A 203 -10.77 4.08 -41.80
N GLY A 204 -10.42 5.12 -42.56
CA GLY A 204 -11.38 5.85 -43.42
C GLY A 204 -12.35 6.75 -42.66
N GLU A 205 -11.99 7.12 -41.44
CA GLU A 205 -12.77 8.01 -40.57
C GLU A 205 -11.86 8.98 -39.82
N ASP A 206 -12.39 10.17 -39.54
CA ASP A 206 -11.79 11.09 -38.58
C ASP A 206 -11.84 10.46 -37.18
N VAL A 207 -10.99 10.91 -36.26
CA VAL A 207 -11.03 10.49 -34.84
C VAL A 207 -11.06 11.69 -33.88
N ALA A 208 -10.84 12.89 -34.43
CA ALA A 208 -10.94 14.13 -33.70
C ALA A 208 -11.54 15.26 -34.54
N MET A 209 -12.07 16.28 -33.90
CA MET A 209 -12.43 17.55 -34.53
C MET A 209 -12.02 18.69 -33.58
N CYS A 210 -11.81 19.90 -34.09
CA CYS A 210 -11.51 21.05 -33.24
C CYS A 210 -12.31 22.29 -33.59
N SER A 211 -12.56 23.12 -32.58
CA SER A 211 -13.04 24.49 -32.72
C SER A 211 -12.15 25.42 -31.89
N GLY A 212 -11.22 26.11 -32.55
CA GLY A 212 -10.15 26.82 -31.84
C GLY A 212 -9.23 25.82 -31.14
N ASN A 213 -9.08 25.97 -29.82
CA ASN A 213 -8.24 25.08 -29.00
C ASN A 213 -9.01 23.94 -28.31
N ASP A 214 -10.32 23.85 -28.55
CA ASP A 214 -11.14 22.76 -28.03
C ASP A 214 -11.09 21.59 -29.02
N ILE A 215 -10.58 20.45 -28.58
CA ILE A 215 -10.50 19.21 -29.36
C ILE A 215 -11.60 18.27 -28.87
N ALA A 216 -12.41 17.74 -29.77
CA ALA A 216 -13.33 16.65 -29.47
C ALA A 216 -12.80 15.34 -30.06
N PHE A 217 -12.52 14.35 -29.22
CA PHE A 217 -12.15 12.99 -29.64
C PHE A 217 -13.37 12.07 -29.66
N PHE A 218 -13.39 11.14 -30.61
CA PHE A 218 -14.45 10.14 -30.77
C PHE A 218 -13.93 8.73 -31.14
N GLY A 219 -12.61 8.52 -31.11
CA GLY A 219 -11.98 7.22 -31.30
C GLY A 219 -10.65 7.10 -30.56
N ASP A 220 -10.16 5.87 -30.40
CA ASP A 220 -8.90 5.56 -29.73
C ASP A 220 -7.68 6.00 -30.55
N VAL A 221 -6.60 6.37 -29.86
CA VAL A 221 -5.37 6.88 -30.48
C VAL A 221 -4.15 6.08 -29.97
N PRO A 222 -3.64 5.11 -30.74
CA PRO A 222 -2.41 4.43 -30.42
C PRO A 222 -1.20 5.29 -30.84
N ILE A 223 -0.38 5.70 -29.89
CA ILE A 223 0.71 6.67 -30.06
C ILE A 223 2.04 5.93 -30.15
N GLY A 224 2.84 6.26 -31.17
CA GLY A 224 4.19 5.75 -31.36
C GLY A 224 5.21 6.83 -31.70
N ARG A 225 6.48 6.52 -31.43
CA ARG A 225 7.69 7.32 -31.72
C ARG A 225 7.83 8.63 -30.95
N GLU A 226 6.80 9.46 -30.87
CA GLU A 226 6.83 10.79 -30.24
C GLU A 226 5.57 11.03 -29.39
N PRO A 227 5.67 11.77 -28.28
CA PRO A 227 4.53 12.05 -27.41
C PRO A 227 3.64 13.13 -28.02
N ILE A 228 2.37 13.19 -27.61
CA ILE A 228 1.54 14.38 -27.86
C ILE A 228 2.10 15.52 -26.99
N LEU A 229 2.66 16.55 -27.62
CA LEU A 229 3.24 17.69 -26.93
C LEU A 229 2.30 18.90 -26.98
N ILE A 230 1.84 19.36 -25.81
CA ILE A 230 1.09 20.61 -25.66
C ILE A 230 2.08 21.72 -25.36
N THR A 231 2.24 22.67 -26.29
CA THR A 231 3.22 23.76 -26.20
C THR A 231 2.55 25.11 -25.88
N GLU A 232 3.36 26.09 -25.46
CA GLU A 232 2.90 27.48 -25.25
C GLU A 232 2.17 28.06 -26.47
N GLY A 233 2.61 27.71 -27.69
CA GLY A 233 1.98 28.18 -28.94
C GLY A 233 0.53 27.73 -29.10
N MET A 234 0.18 26.59 -28.51
CA MET A 234 -1.19 26.07 -28.49
C MET A 234 -2.05 26.74 -27.41
N GLY A 235 -1.46 27.43 -26.43
CA GLY A 235 -2.17 28.05 -25.31
C GLY A 235 -2.89 27.04 -24.42
N THR A 236 -4.06 27.41 -23.90
CA THR A 236 -4.94 26.48 -23.19
C THR A 236 -5.65 25.58 -24.19
N VAL A 237 -5.41 24.28 -24.10
CA VAL A 237 -6.06 23.23 -24.91
C VAL A 237 -7.13 22.54 -24.07
N THR A 238 -8.33 22.42 -24.61
CA THR A 238 -9.42 21.70 -23.96
C THR A 238 -9.66 20.36 -24.66
N LEU A 239 -9.56 19.25 -23.94
CA LEU A 239 -9.93 17.93 -24.46
C LEU A 239 -11.37 17.62 -24.07
N ASN A 240 -12.27 17.70 -25.04
CA ASN A 240 -13.64 17.26 -24.94
C ASN A 240 -13.79 15.81 -25.39
N ILE A 241 -14.34 14.94 -24.53
CA ILE A 241 -14.82 13.64 -25.00
C ILE A 241 -16.33 13.76 -25.20
N LEU A 242 -16.75 13.91 -26.46
CA LEU A 242 -18.14 14.14 -26.85
C LEU A 242 -18.79 12.81 -27.22
N GLY A 243 -19.71 12.35 -26.37
CA GLY A 243 -20.47 11.13 -26.63
C GLY A 243 -21.30 11.25 -27.92
N SER A 244 -20.90 10.51 -28.95
CA SER A 244 -21.78 10.22 -30.09
C SER A 244 -21.59 8.77 -30.57
N GLY A 245 -22.15 7.83 -29.80
CA GLY A 245 -22.30 6.43 -30.18
C GLY A 245 -21.27 5.48 -29.56
N SER A 246 -21.78 4.46 -28.87
CA SER A 246 -21.10 3.23 -28.37
C SER A 246 -19.79 3.29 -27.57
N LEU A 247 -19.00 4.37 -27.62
CA LEU A 247 -17.75 4.52 -26.88
C LEU A 247 -18.01 5.45 -25.69
N SER A 248 -18.01 4.89 -24.49
CA SER A 248 -18.09 5.62 -23.20
C SER A 248 -16.70 6.03 -22.67
N GLU A 249 -15.68 5.84 -23.49
CA GLU A 249 -14.26 5.94 -23.16
C GLU A 249 -13.46 6.23 -24.43
N VAL A 250 -12.43 7.07 -24.34
CA VAL A 250 -11.39 7.24 -25.35
C VAL A 250 -10.05 6.81 -24.76
N GLN A 251 -9.32 5.98 -25.48
CA GLN A 251 -8.03 5.47 -25.03
C GLN A 251 -6.87 6.00 -25.87
N PHE A 252 -5.85 6.53 -25.18
CA PHE A 252 -4.53 6.76 -25.75
C PHE A 252 -3.63 5.63 -25.30
N THR A 253 -3.13 4.83 -26.24
CA THR A 253 -2.36 3.63 -25.93
C THR A 253 -0.92 3.76 -26.40
N ARG A 254 0.03 3.29 -25.58
CA ARG A 254 1.44 3.23 -25.96
C ARG A 254 1.65 2.12 -26.98
N ALA A 255 2.20 2.47 -28.14
CA ALA A 255 2.53 1.48 -29.16
C ALA A 255 3.67 0.56 -28.71
N PRO A 256 3.64 -0.75 -29.05
CA PRO A 256 4.75 -1.66 -28.84
C PRO A 256 6.09 -1.11 -29.36
N GLY A 257 7.12 -1.15 -28.50
CA GLY A 257 8.46 -0.63 -28.81
C GLY A 257 8.59 0.89 -28.73
N TYR A 258 7.51 1.62 -28.46
CA TYR A 258 7.59 3.02 -28.04
C TYR A 258 7.75 3.10 -26.52
N GLU A 259 8.79 3.77 -26.07
CA GLU A 259 9.19 3.82 -24.67
C GLU A 259 8.88 5.16 -23.99
N GLY A 260 8.49 6.19 -24.75
CA GLY A 260 8.29 7.55 -24.28
C GLY A 260 6.91 7.83 -23.65
N GLU A 261 6.71 9.08 -23.25
CA GLU A 261 5.45 9.59 -22.72
C GLU A 261 4.31 9.51 -23.75
N LEU A 262 3.06 9.44 -23.30
CA LEU A 262 1.93 9.60 -24.22
C LEU A 262 1.58 11.07 -24.42
N LEU A 263 1.70 11.85 -23.34
CA LEU A 263 1.30 13.23 -23.30
C LEU A 263 2.28 14.05 -22.45
N VAL A 264 2.69 15.19 -22.99
CA VAL A 264 3.60 16.14 -22.33
C VAL A 264 2.99 17.53 -22.36
N ILE A 265 2.90 18.17 -21.20
CA ILE A 265 2.46 19.55 -21.04
C ILE A 265 3.69 20.41 -20.76
N ALA A 266 4.05 21.26 -21.73
CA ALA A 266 5.20 22.13 -21.65
C ALA A 266 4.96 23.34 -20.72
N SER A 267 6.03 24.05 -20.37
CA SER A 267 5.97 25.33 -19.67
C SER A 267 5.02 26.31 -20.38
N ALA A 268 4.22 27.04 -19.60
CA ALA A 268 3.23 28.01 -20.08
C ALA A 268 2.11 27.43 -20.97
N ALA A 269 1.97 26.10 -21.01
CA ALA A 269 0.83 25.42 -21.62
C ALA A 269 -0.14 24.92 -20.56
N GLU A 270 -1.43 24.86 -20.91
CA GLU A 270 -2.48 24.34 -20.05
C GLU A 270 -3.28 23.28 -20.81
N LEU A 271 -3.53 22.15 -20.16
CA LEU A 271 -4.47 21.16 -20.64
C LEU A 271 -5.66 21.07 -19.69
N ARG A 272 -6.86 21.27 -20.23
CA ARG A 272 -8.11 21.07 -19.50
C ARG A 272 -8.85 19.88 -20.08
N THR A 273 -9.12 18.85 -19.29
CA THR A 273 -9.94 17.71 -19.76
C THR A 273 -11.40 17.94 -19.38
N THR A 274 -12.35 17.95 -20.31
CA THR A 274 -13.77 18.22 -20.03
C THR A 274 -14.67 17.21 -20.72
N GLY A 275 -15.81 16.87 -20.11
CA GLY A 275 -16.73 15.91 -20.68
C GLY A 275 -17.44 15.11 -19.61
N VAL A 276 -18.23 14.13 -20.03
CA VAL A 276 -18.95 13.22 -19.12
C VAL A 276 -18.40 11.78 -19.15
N GLU A 277 -17.38 11.53 -19.96
CA GLU A 277 -16.82 10.21 -20.25
C GLU A 277 -15.39 10.05 -19.70
N LEU A 278 -14.81 8.87 -19.87
CA LEU A 278 -13.49 8.50 -19.38
C LEU A 278 -12.43 8.73 -20.47
N LEU A 279 -11.35 9.44 -20.13
CA LEU A 279 -10.10 9.42 -20.91
C LEU A 279 -9.12 8.48 -20.24
N THR A 280 -8.61 7.50 -20.97
CA THR A 280 -7.60 6.56 -20.47
C THR A 280 -6.29 6.74 -21.22
N LEU A 281 -5.19 6.91 -20.50
CA LEU A 281 -3.84 6.76 -21.00
C LEU A 281 -3.36 5.38 -20.54
N ASP A 282 -3.10 4.47 -21.48
CA ASP A 282 -2.71 3.09 -21.19
C ASP A 282 -1.29 2.82 -21.73
N GLY A 283 -0.38 2.46 -20.82
CA GLY A 283 0.99 2.06 -21.16
C GLY A 283 1.11 0.65 -21.74
N MET A 284 0.01 -0.11 -21.78
CA MET A 284 -0.10 -1.49 -22.27
C MET A 284 0.90 -2.47 -21.61
N GLY A 285 1.41 -2.14 -20.43
CA GLY A 285 2.38 -2.96 -19.69
C GLY A 285 3.83 -2.80 -20.15
N HIS A 286 4.17 -1.76 -20.91
CA HIS A 286 5.54 -1.46 -21.34
C HIS A 286 5.86 0.05 -21.29
N GLY A 287 7.11 0.40 -21.61
CA GLY A 287 7.62 1.77 -21.58
C GLY A 287 8.88 1.95 -20.73
N ALA A 288 9.43 3.16 -20.82
CA ALA A 288 10.53 3.65 -20.00
C ALA A 288 10.33 5.11 -19.56
N ALA A 289 9.07 5.56 -19.51
CA ALA A 289 8.66 6.94 -19.24
C ALA A 289 7.26 6.99 -18.61
N PRO A 290 6.90 8.08 -17.89
CA PRO A 290 5.54 8.28 -17.40
C PRO A 290 4.53 8.32 -18.55
N LEU A 291 3.24 8.11 -18.28
CA LEU A 291 2.20 8.32 -19.31
C LEU A 291 2.00 9.80 -19.59
N LEU A 292 1.98 10.59 -18.51
CA LEU A 292 1.74 12.02 -18.52
C LEU A 292 2.88 12.74 -17.81
N SER A 293 3.51 13.69 -18.50
CA SER A 293 4.53 14.55 -17.93
C SER A 293 4.10 16.01 -17.97
N ILE A 294 4.22 16.69 -16.83
CA ILE A 294 3.91 18.10 -16.67
C ILE A 294 5.20 18.80 -16.26
N THR A 295 5.73 19.60 -17.16
CA THR A 295 6.99 20.31 -16.93
C THR A 295 6.76 21.56 -16.09
N SER A 296 7.84 22.09 -15.49
CA SER A 296 7.79 23.34 -14.72
C SER A 296 7.07 24.46 -15.48
N GLY A 297 6.00 24.99 -14.88
CA GLY A 297 5.18 26.06 -15.45
C GLY A 297 4.06 25.58 -16.40
N GLY A 298 3.94 24.28 -16.65
CA GLY A 298 2.78 23.68 -17.30
C GLY A 298 1.65 23.44 -16.29
N SER A 299 0.41 23.33 -16.78
CA SER A 299 -0.77 23.09 -15.94
C SER A 299 -1.69 22.01 -16.52
N LEU A 300 -2.19 21.14 -15.65
CA LEU A 300 -3.25 20.17 -15.96
C LEU A 300 -4.47 20.43 -15.08
N ASP A 301 -5.62 20.61 -15.72
CA ASP A 301 -6.89 20.77 -15.06
C ASP A 301 -7.85 19.62 -15.43
N VAL A 302 -7.98 18.66 -14.51
CA VAL A 302 -8.77 17.43 -14.69
C VAL A 302 -10.25 17.70 -14.35
N HIS A 303 -11.01 18.11 -15.36
CA HIS A 303 -12.47 18.32 -15.30
C HIS A 303 -13.31 17.17 -15.92
N GLN A 304 -12.74 15.97 -16.06
CA GLN A 304 -13.45 14.72 -16.40
C GLN A 304 -12.74 13.53 -15.73
N ASN A 305 -13.27 12.31 -15.89
CA ASN A 305 -12.56 11.13 -15.39
C ASN A 305 -11.30 10.88 -16.23
N LEU A 306 -10.13 10.81 -15.57
CA LEU A 306 -8.87 10.50 -16.21
C LEU A 306 -8.27 9.24 -15.58
N ALA A 307 -7.94 8.25 -16.41
CA ALA A 307 -7.25 7.04 -16.00
C ALA A 307 -5.82 7.00 -16.57
N LEU A 308 -4.82 6.73 -15.72
CA LEU A 308 -3.42 6.50 -16.11
C LEU A 308 -3.02 5.08 -15.68
N ILE A 309 -2.86 4.15 -16.63
CA ILE A 309 -2.86 2.72 -16.31
C ILE A 309 -1.76 1.94 -17.03
N ASN A 310 -1.36 0.81 -16.41
CA ASN A 310 -0.44 -0.18 -16.99
C ASN A 310 0.88 0.39 -17.53
N SER A 311 1.39 1.47 -16.96
CA SER A 311 2.67 2.04 -17.40
C SER A 311 3.86 1.32 -16.78
N THR A 312 4.97 1.25 -17.51
CA THR A 312 6.25 0.78 -17.00
C THR A 312 7.31 1.87 -17.19
N ASN A 313 8.02 2.22 -16.12
CA ASN A 313 9.11 3.20 -16.09
C ASN A 313 10.18 2.83 -15.03
N PRO A 314 10.76 1.61 -15.10
CA PRO A 314 11.47 0.99 -13.98
C PRO A 314 12.76 1.71 -13.57
N THR A 315 13.31 2.55 -14.45
CA THR A 315 14.53 3.34 -14.18
C THR A 315 14.25 4.81 -13.95
N GLY A 316 13.00 5.26 -14.11
CA GLY A 316 12.61 6.66 -14.05
C GLY A 316 11.60 6.95 -12.93
N ASN A 317 11.11 8.17 -12.94
CA ASN A 317 10.20 8.70 -11.93
C ASN A 317 8.80 8.86 -12.52
N GLY A 318 7.78 8.46 -11.76
CA GLY A 318 6.38 8.51 -12.21
C GLY A 318 6.08 7.40 -13.22
N GLY A 319 5.20 6.46 -12.87
CA GLY A 319 4.70 5.50 -13.84
C GLY A 319 3.52 6.08 -14.62
N GLY A 320 2.53 6.62 -13.90
CA GLY A 320 1.40 7.31 -14.49
C GLY A 320 1.71 8.78 -14.77
N LEU A 321 2.02 9.53 -13.71
CA LEU A 321 2.19 10.98 -13.73
C LEU A 321 3.57 11.39 -13.20
N TYR A 322 4.27 12.23 -13.95
CA TYR A 322 5.41 13.01 -13.50
C TYR A 322 5.02 14.50 -13.47
N ASN A 323 5.05 15.14 -12.30
CA ASN A 323 4.63 16.53 -12.15
C ASN A 323 5.75 17.44 -11.61
N GLU A 324 6.07 18.49 -12.36
CA GLU A 324 6.85 19.66 -11.94
C GLU A 324 6.07 20.97 -12.07
N GLY A 325 4.82 20.92 -12.54
CA GLY A 325 3.93 22.06 -12.73
C GLY A 325 2.78 22.05 -11.73
N ASP A 326 1.60 22.48 -12.19
CA ASP A 326 0.37 22.53 -11.39
C ASP A 326 -0.67 21.51 -11.89
N VAL A 327 -1.26 20.76 -10.97
CA VAL A 327 -2.32 19.79 -11.25
C VAL A 327 -3.53 20.06 -10.38
N GLN A 328 -4.65 20.34 -11.02
CA GLN A 328 -5.94 20.53 -10.38
C GLN A 328 -6.85 19.36 -10.73
N VAL A 329 -7.30 18.60 -9.73
CA VAL A 329 -8.21 17.46 -9.92
C VAL A 329 -9.61 17.82 -9.44
N SER A 330 -10.49 18.11 -10.41
CA SER A 330 -11.87 18.55 -10.17
C SER A 330 -12.92 17.45 -10.34
N VAL A 331 -12.55 16.26 -10.84
CA VAL A 331 -13.48 15.11 -11.01
C VAL A 331 -12.95 13.79 -10.45
N ASN A 332 -12.20 13.00 -11.21
CA ASN A 332 -11.61 11.76 -10.71
C ASN A 332 -10.31 11.50 -11.46
N LEU A 333 -9.27 11.18 -10.71
CA LEU A 333 -8.01 10.70 -11.25
C LEU A 333 -7.78 9.27 -10.76
N ILE A 334 -7.74 8.34 -11.69
CA ILE A 334 -7.62 6.90 -11.41
C ILE A 334 -6.27 6.44 -11.94
N MET A 335 -5.50 5.77 -11.10
CA MET A 335 -4.22 5.21 -11.52
C MET A 335 -4.09 3.79 -11.00
N TYR A 336 -3.71 2.86 -11.87
CA TYR A 336 -3.44 1.50 -11.43
C TYR A 336 -2.45 0.75 -12.29
N ASN A 337 -1.79 -0.23 -11.65
CA ASN A 337 -0.82 -1.11 -12.31
C ASN A 337 0.33 -0.34 -12.98
N ASN A 338 0.76 0.77 -12.38
CA ASN A 338 1.87 1.55 -12.88
C ASN A 338 3.15 1.18 -12.14
N THR A 339 4.26 1.08 -12.87
CA THR A 339 5.57 0.75 -12.31
C THR A 339 6.57 1.86 -12.56
N ALA A 340 7.32 2.26 -11.53
CA ALA A 340 8.42 3.24 -11.65
C ALA A 340 9.60 2.90 -10.73
N ASN A 341 10.72 3.63 -10.83
CA ASN A 341 11.75 3.59 -9.78
C ASN A 341 11.26 4.33 -8.52
N ASN A 342 10.70 5.53 -8.68
CA ASN A 342 10.04 6.31 -7.64
C ASN A 342 8.66 6.78 -8.11
N GLY A 343 7.67 6.73 -7.21
CA GLY A 343 6.32 7.16 -7.53
C GLY A 343 5.67 6.24 -8.55
N GLY A 344 5.32 5.01 -8.13
CA GLY A 344 4.82 3.98 -9.04
C GLY A 344 3.65 4.49 -9.89
N SER A 345 2.73 5.26 -9.30
CA SER A 345 1.73 6.03 -10.05
C SER A 345 2.11 7.50 -10.20
N ILE A 346 2.45 8.20 -9.10
CA ILE A 346 2.70 9.65 -9.11
C ILE A 346 4.09 9.95 -8.57
N TYR A 347 4.83 10.76 -9.31
CA TYR A 347 6.00 11.47 -8.82
C TYR A 347 5.74 12.98 -8.88
N ASN A 348 5.68 13.64 -7.73
CA ASN A 348 5.31 15.05 -7.61
C ASN A 348 6.45 15.92 -7.06
N ARG A 349 6.88 16.92 -7.82
CA ARG A 349 7.77 18.02 -7.41
C ARG A 349 7.10 19.40 -7.48
N GLY A 350 5.97 19.48 -8.18
CA GLY A 350 5.14 20.67 -8.26
C GLY A 350 3.98 20.64 -7.28
N ASP A 351 2.85 21.20 -7.70
CA ASP A 351 1.65 21.32 -6.89
C ASP A 351 0.55 20.39 -7.42
N ILE A 352 -0.09 19.63 -6.52
CA ILE A 352 -1.27 18.84 -6.81
C ILE A 352 -2.38 19.23 -5.83
N THR A 353 -3.53 19.63 -6.35
CA THR A 353 -4.73 19.92 -5.56
C THR A 353 -5.88 19.01 -5.98
N ILE A 354 -6.43 18.24 -5.03
CA ILE A 354 -7.48 17.24 -5.27
C ILE A 354 -8.80 17.70 -4.65
N SER A 355 -9.69 18.24 -5.47
CA SER A 355 -11.00 18.76 -5.05
C SER A 355 -12.10 17.70 -4.97
N THR A 356 -11.84 16.47 -5.42
CA THR A 356 -12.85 15.40 -5.53
C THR A 356 -12.34 14.02 -5.11
N SER A 357 -11.71 13.25 -6.00
CA SER A 357 -11.11 12.00 -5.60
C SER A 357 -9.91 11.60 -6.44
N ILE A 358 -8.98 10.90 -5.79
CA ILE A 358 -7.91 10.19 -6.47
C ILE A 358 -7.87 8.75 -5.96
N VAL A 359 -7.76 7.80 -6.89
CA VAL A 359 -7.66 6.38 -6.59
C VAL A 359 -6.39 5.84 -7.21
N ILE A 360 -5.48 5.34 -6.38
CA ILE A 360 -4.20 4.77 -6.78
C ILE A 360 -4.11 3.36 -6.23
N ARG A 361 -3.99 2.37 -7.12
CA ARG A 361 -3.91 0.98 -6.71
C ARG A 361 -2.89 0.15 -7.46
N ASP A 362 -2.46 -0.92 -6.82
CA ASP A 362 -1.67 -1.99 -7.46
C ASP A 362 -0.42 -1.46 -8.19
N SER A 363 0.13 -0.32 -7.75
CA SER A 363 1.29 0.32 -8.36
C SER A 363 2.57 -0.06 -7.62
N VAL A 364 3.68 -0.08 -8.35
CA VAL A 364 4.96 -0.56 -7.86
C VAL A 364 6.03 0.50 -8.07
N ALA A 365 6.68 0.92 -6.99
CA ALA A 365 7.96 1.61 -7.05
C ALA A 365 9.07 0.63 -6.66
N LEU A 366 10.22 0.69 -7.34
CA LEU A 366 11.36 -0.14 -6.93
C LEU A 366 12.00 0.40 -5.64
N GLU A 367 12.04 1.72 -5.47
CA GLU A 367 12.68 2.36 -4.33
C GLU A 367 11.64 3.03 -3.41
N LYS A 368 10.94 4.07 -3.89
CA LYS A 368 10.15 4.93 -3.00
C LYS A 368 8.77 5.28 -3.56
N GLY A 369 7.76 5.25 -2.69
CA GLY A 369 6.41 5.73 -3.01
C GLY A 369 5.70 4.83 -4.03
N GLY A 370 5.24 3.66 -3.59
CA GLY A 370 4.65 2.67 -4.50
C GLY A 370 3.43 3.22 -5.24
N GLY A 371 2.58 3.99 -4.54
CA GLY A 371 1.56 4.82 -5.17
C GLY A 371 2.10 6.20 -5.51
N ILE A 372 2.52 6.93 -4.47
CA ILE A 372 2.88 8.35 -4.55
C ILE A 372 4.26 8.61 -3.96
N TYR A 373 5.07 9.35 -4.71
CA TYR A 373 6.26 10.02 -4.21
C TYR A 373 6.06 11.54 -4.28
N ASN A 374 6.15 12.23 -3.13
CA ASN A 374 5.89 13.66 -3.01
C ASN A 374 7.12 14.44 -2.50
N GLU A 375 7.65 15.32 -3.33
CA GLU A 375 8.67 16.35 -3.00
C GLU A 375 8.08 17.77 -2.98
N GLY A 376 6.97 17.98 -3.69
CA GLY A 376 6.27 19.26 -3.74
C GLY A 376 5.08 19.34 -2.76
N GLN A 377 4.00 19.98 -3.20
CA GLN A 377 2.76 20.13 -2.44
C GLN A 377 1.70 19.14 -2.92
N LEU A 378 1.05 18.46 -1.98
CA LEU A 378 -0.15 17.68 -2.25
C LEU A 378 -1.24 18.10 -1.27
N SER A 379 -2.23 18.84 -1.77
CA SER A 379 -3.41 19.26 -1.02
C SER A 379 -4.61 18.43 -1.45
N ALA A 380 -5.19 17.66 -0.53
CA ALA A 380 -6.39 16.87 -0.77
C ALA A 380 -7.51 17.31 0.19
N PRO A 381 -8.26 18.37 -0.17
CA PRO A 381 -9.54 18.67 0.48
C PRO A 381 -10.63 17.64 0.21
N ALA A 382 -10.36 16.65 -0.64
CA ALA A 382 -11.26 15.58 -0.98
C ALA A 382 -10.58 14.20 -0.81
N SER A 383 -11.32 13.11 -0.99
CA SER A 383 -10.87 11.80 -0.49
C SER A 383 -9.80 11.17 -1.38
N ILE A 384 -8.74 10.68 -0.74
CA ILE A 384 -7.67 9.92 -1.40
C ILE A 384 -7.78 8.43 -1.06
N THR A 385 -7.65 7.56 -2.06
CA THR A 385 -7.51 6.11 -1.87
C THR A 385 -6.19 5.64 -2.45
N VAL A 386 -5.31 5.11 -1.61
CA VAL A 386 -4.01 4.53 -1.99
C VAL A 386 -3.97 3.10 -1.45
N SER A 387 -4.13 2.11 -2.34
CA SER A 387 -4.32 0.72 -1.93
C SER A 387 -3.48 -0.31 -2.69
N GLY A 388 -2.96 -1.34 -2.02
CA GLY A 388 -2.29 -2.46 -2.71
C GLY A 388 -0.97 -2.09 -3.40
N ASN A 389 -0.39 -0.93 -3.08
CA ASN A 389 0.83 -0.46 -3.71
C ASN A 389 2.07 -0.99 -2.99
N LYS A 390 3.19 -1.08 -3.72
CA LYS A 390 4.43 -1.70 -3.22
C LYS A 390 5.66 -0.84 -3.47
N ALA A 391 6.54 -0.74 -2.47
CA ALA A 391 7.85 -0.09 -2.60
C ALA A 391 8.90 -0.68 -1.65
N THR A 392 10.15 -0.21 -1.75
CA THR A 392 11.13 -0.44 -0.67
C THR A 392 10.81 0.43 0.55
N ASN A 393 10.50 1.71 0.34
CA ASN A 393 10.04 2.65 1.36
C ASN A 393 8.78 3.39 0.91
N GLY A 394 7.80 3.56 1.80
CA GLY A 394 6.53 4.23 1.44
C GLY A 394 5.72 3.40 0.45
N GLY A 395 5.24 2.22 0.87
CA GLY A 395 4.51 1.31 0.00
C GLY A 395 3.32 1.98 -0.67
N GLY A 396 2.52 2.74 0.09
CA GLY A 396 1.50 3.63 -0.44
C GLY A 396 2.09 4.97 -0.85
N LEU A 397 2.69 5.67 0.13
CA LEU A 397 3.10 7.06 0.01
C LEU A 397 4.49 7.28 0.61
N TYR A 398 5.34 8.02 -0.11
CA TYR A 398 6.60 8.56 0.39
C TYR A 398 6.58 10.09 0.30
N ASN A 399 6.77 10.77 1.44
CA ASN A 399 6.70 12.23 1.53
C ASN A 399 8.03 12.86 1.98
N LEU A 400 8.56 13.75 1.15
CA LEU A 400 9.62 14.71 1.48
C LEU A 400 9.09 16.15 1.55
N GLY A 401 8.02 16.45 0.83
CA GLY A 401 7.40 17.77 0.75
C GLY A 401 6.30 17.96 1.79
N GLU A 402 5.22 18.63 1.38
CA GLU A 402 4.07 18.92 2.23
C GLU A 402 2.83 18.20 1.71
N ILE A 403 2.12 17.57 2.64
CA ILE A 403 0.85 16.91 2.40
C ILE A 403 -0.17 17.40 3.41
N THR A 404 -1.28 17.94 2.88
CA THR A 404 -2.45 18.32 3.67
C THR A 404 -3.67 17.53 3.22
N LEU A 405 -4.15 16.62 4.09
CA LEU A 405 -5.34 15.80 3.88
C LEU A 405 -6.46 16.34 4.78
N SER A 406 -7.49 16.93 4.18
CA SER A 406 -8.55 17.64 4.94
C SER A 406 -9.96 17.10 4.76
N SER A 407 -10.11 16.05 3.95
CA SER A 407 -11.25 15.14 4.02
C SER A 407 -10.71 13.72 4.09
N GLY A 408 -11.43 12.82 4.77
CA GLY A 408 -10.98 11.45 5.00
C GLY A 408 -10.46 10.70 3.76
N GLY A 409 -9.80 9.57 3.99
CA GLY A 409 -9.14 8.83 2.92
C GLY A 409 -8.67 7.46 3.40
N LEU A 410 -8.26 6.63 2.46
CA LEU A 410 -7.86 5.25 2.68
C LEU A 410 -6.42 5.06 2.22
N ILE A 411 -5.53 4.67 3.15
CA ILE A 411 -4.18 4.21 2.83
C ILE A 411 -4.10 2.77 3.34
N ILE A 412 -4.40 1.84 2.44
CA ILE A 412 -4.72 0.46 2.84
C ILE A 412 -3.95 -0.61 2.09
N ASP A 413 -3.63 -1.71 2.77
CA ASP A 413 -3.03 -2.91 2.16
C ASP A 413 -1.77 -2.63 1.32
N ASN A 414 -1.03 -1.57 1.66
CA ASN A 414 0.21 -1.25 0.98
C ASN A 414 1.39 -1.96 1.66
N VAL A 415 2.42 -2.25 0.87
CA VAL A 415 3.56 -3.07 1.30
C VAL A 415 4.87 -2.32 1.06
N ALA A 416 5.62 -2.08 2.12
CA ALA A 416 7.02 -1.67 2.04
C ALA A 416 7.94 -2.83 2.42
N LEU A 417 9.08 -2.97 1.74
CA LEU A 417 10.10 -3.93 2.17
C LEU A 417 10.74 -3.50 3.49
N GLU A 418 11.04 -2.21 3.63
CA GLU A 418 11.76 -1.65 4.77
C GLU A 418 10.83 -0.80 5.63
N ASN A 419 10.48 0.41 5.21
CA ASN A 419 9.85 1.38 6.09
C ASN A 419 8.58 2.00 5.48
N GLY A 420 7.57 2.23 6.32
CA GLY A 420 6.37 2.97 5.90
C GLY A 420 5.52 2.19 4.92
N GLY A 421 4.87 1.11 5.39
CA GLY A 421 4.02 0.28 4.53
C GLY A 421 2.93 1.11 3.85
N GLY A 422 2.17 1.84 4.66
CA GLY A 422 1.23 2.85 4.19
C GLY A 422 1.97 4.13 3.82
N ILE A 423 2.61 4.76 4.81
CA ILE A 423 3.22 6.08 4.67
C ILE A 423 4.65 6.08 5.21
N TYR A 424 5.55 6.64 4.43
CA TYR A 424 6.85 7.08 4.88
C TYR A 424 6.90 8.62 4.83
N ASN A 425 7.16 9.29 5.95
CA ASN A 425 7.15 10.74 6.05
C ASN A 425 8.47 11.31 6.59
N GLU A 426 9.16 12.09 5.76
CA GLU A 426 10.31 12.94 6.12
C GLU A 426 9.96 14.43 6.07
N GLY A 427 8.93 14.82 5.32
CA GLY A 427 8.43 16.18 5.24
C GLY A 427 7.31 16.48 6.23
N GLN A 428 6.36 17.31 5.81
CA GLN A 428 5.18 17.65 6.60
C GLN A 428 3.96 16.83 6.16
N LEU A 429 3.32 16.17 7.13
CA LEU A 429 2.05 15.47 6.93
C LEU A 429 1.01 15.93 7.94
N SER A 430 -0.04 16.58 7.45
CA SER A 430 -1.20 17.01 8.23
C SER A 430 -2.45 16.30 7.73
N ALA A 431 -3.12 15.57 8.62
CA ALA A 431 -4.42 14.95 8.37
C ALA A 431 -5.46 15.48 9.36
N SER A 432 -6.43 16.23 8.87
CA SER A 432 -7.43 16.92 9.71
C SER A 432 -8.84 16.31 9.61
N ASP A 433 -9.01 15.16 8.98
CA ASP A 433 -10.29 14.46 8.92
C ASP A 433 -10.09 12.97 8.57
N SER A 434 -10.94 12.12 9.16
CA SER A 434 -11.26 10.70 8.89
C SER A 434 -10.31 9.86 8.02
N MET A 435 -8.99 10.03 8.14
CA MET A 435 -8.01 9.22 7.43
C MET A 435 -7.92 7.83 8.08
N ASN A 436 -8.00 6.79 7.28
CA ASN A 436 -7.83 5.40 7.71
C ASN A 436 -6.56 4.81 7.11
N VAL A 437 -5.58 4.53 7.96
CA VAL A 437 -4.34 3.85 7.60
C VAL A 437 -4.41 2.41 8.12
N SER A 438 -4.68 1.44 7.23
CA SER A 438 -4.95 0.07 7.68
C SER A 438 -4.48 -1.06 6.79
N GLY A 439 -4.15 -2.22 7.38
CA GLY A 439 -3.75 -3.41 6.61
C GLY A 439 -2.37 -3.32 5.96
N ASN A 440 -1.62 -2.26 6.26
CA ASN A 440 -0.32 -2.05 5.63
C ASN A 440 0.77 -2.90 6.31
N THR A 441 1.79 -3.30 5.53
CA THR A 441 2.88 -4.17 5.98
C THR A 441 4.25 -3.56 5.70
N ALA A 442 5.17 -3.63 6.66
CA ALA A 442 6.58 -3.21 6.48
C ALA A 442 7.54 -3.91 7.46
N THR A 443 8.85 -3.64 7.36
CA THR A 443 9.79 -3.99 8.44
C THR A 443 9.61 -3.05 9.62
N ASN A 444 9.53 -1.73 9.39
CA ASN A 444 9.25 -0.72 10.41
C ASN A 444 8.14 0.26 9.99
N GLY A 445 7.33 0.71 10.94
CA GLY A 445 6.31 1.74 10.69
C GLY A 445 5.31 1.27 9.65
N ALA A 446 4.67 0.12 9.85
CA ALA A 446 3.86 -0.50 8.80
C ALA A 446 2.69 0.37 8.38
N GLY A 447 1.99 1.01 9.34
CA GLY A 447 1.09 2.12 9.02
C GLY A 447 1.88 3.34 8.56
N ILE A 448 2.66 3.91 9.49
CA ILE A 448 3.42 5.16 9.27
C ILE A 448 4.84 5.01 9.82
N TYR A 449 5.84 5.33 9.00
CA TYR A 449 7.21 5.59 9.43
C TYR A 449 7.48 7.10 9.34
N ASN A 450 7.76 7.74 10.47
CA ASN A 450 7.84 9.20 10.58
C ASN A 450 9.21 9.68 11.06
N LEU A 451 9.82 10.54 10.24
CA LEU A 451 11.03 11.31 10.53
C LEU A 451 10.77 12.82 10.58
N GLY A 452 9.71 13.31 9.92
CA GLY A 452 9.36 14.73 9.86
C GLY A 452 8.19 15.14 10.77
N GLU A 453 7.46 16.19 10.36
CA GLU A 453 6.27 16.68 11.06
C GLU A 453 5.04 15.80 10.79
N LEU A 454 4.30 15.46 11.84
CA LEU A 454 3.08 14.66 11.75
C LEU A 454 1.98 15.25 12.64
N THR A 455 0.89 15.68 12.03
CA THR A 455 -0.30 16.16 12.75
C THR A 455 -1.53 15.37 12.36
N PHE A 456 -2.04 14.55 13.28
CA PHE A 456 -3.27 13.79 13.12
C PHE A 456 -4.33 14.27 14.13
N ASN A 457 -5.57 14.44 13.68
CA ASN A 457 -6.69 14.77 14.54
C ASN A 457 -7.44 13.52 15.05
N SER A 458 -8.42 13.71 15.93
CA SER A 458 -9.14 12.60 16.59
C SER A 458 -10.04 11.78 15.66
N ALA A 459 -10.29 12.23 14.43
CA ALA A 459 -11.09 11.50 13.45
C ALA A 459 -10.25 10.44 12.71
N ASN A 460 -8.93 10.58 12.70
CA ASN A 460 -8.04 9.66 11.99
C ASN A 460 -7.86 8.36 12.77
N VAL A 461 -7.75 7.25 12.03
CA VAL A 461 -7.65 5.89 12.56
C VAL A 461 -6.43 5.19 11.96
N ILE A 462 -5.65 4.53 12.81
CA ILE A 462 -4.52 3.68 12.39
C ILE A 462 -4.76 2.29 12.95
N LYS A 463 -4.95 1.30 12.07
CA LYS A 463 -5.33 -0.04 12.55
C LYS A 463 -4.90 -1.19 11.67
N ASP A 464 -4.85 -2.39 12.25
CA ASP A 464 -4.65 -3.63 11.48
C ASP A 464 -3.32 -3.64 10.67
N ASN A 465 -2.33 -2.84 11.06
CA ASN A 465 -1.03 -2.76 10.37
C ASN A 465 -0.01 -3.71 11.02
N VAL A 466 0.87 -4.29 10.20
CA VAL A 466 1.79 -5.35 10.62
C VAL A 466 3.24 -4.99 10.28
N ALA A 467 4.03 -4.68 11.30
CA ALA A 467 5.47 -4.50 11.17
C ALA A 467 6.22 -5.79 11.57
N LEU A 468 7.31 -6.12 10.87
CA LEU A 468 8.16 -7.25 11.26
C LEU A 468 8.97 -6.94 12.54
N GLU A 469 9.48 -5.71 12.66
CA GLU A 469 10.36 -5.32 13.76
C GLU A 469 9.73 -4.24 14.64
N LYS A 470 9.45 -3.03 14.13
CA LYS A 470 9.10 -1.90 15.00
C LYS A 470 7.92 -1.09 14.50
N GLY A 471 7.02 -0.68 15.39
CA GLY A 471 5.97 0.28 15.05
C GLY A 471 4.96 -0.30 14.06
N GLY A 472 4.07 -1.19 14.52
CA GLY A 472 3.01 -1.74 13.65
C GLY A 472 2.13 -0.62 13.11
N GLY A 473 1.57 0.20 14.01
CA GLY A 473 0.87 1.42 13.64
C GLY A 473 1.84 2.52 13.21
N ILE A 474 2.69 2.98 14.14
CA ILE A 474 3.61 4.10 13.91
C ILE A 474 5.01 3.76 14.40
N TYR A 475 6.02 4.06 13.58
CA TYR A 475 7.39 4.25 14.01
C TYR A 475 7.73 5.74 13.93
N SER A 476 8.19 6.35 15.03
CA SER A 476 8.56 7.76 15.07
C SER A 476 10.00 7.93 15.54
N ALA A 477 10.87 8.50 14.70
CA ALA A 477 12.25 8.82 15.05
C ALA A 477 12.65 10.29 14.81
N GLY A 478 11.72 11.12 14.31
CA GLY A 478 11.93 12.56 14.14
C GLY A 478 12.03 13.33 15.45
N SER A 479 12.71 14.49 15.40
CA SER A 479 12.70 15.50 16.45
C SER A 479 11.62 16.58 16.26
N ASP A 480 10.95 16.55 15.12
CA ASP A 480 9.98 17.57 14.71
C ASP A 480 8.65 17.43 15.47
N SER A 481 7.74 18.38 15.26
CA SER A 481 6.47 18.42 15.97
C SER A 481 5.57 17.25 15.56
N VAL A 482 5.50 16.22 16.41
CA VAL A 482 4.56 15.09 16.27
C VAL A 482 3.40 15.23 17.24
N SER A 483 2.19 15.42 16.70
CA SER A 483 0.94 15.53 17.42
C SER A 483 -0.07 14.53 16.86
N ILE A 484 -0.37 13.48 17.62
CA ILE A 484 -1.23 12.39 17.19
C ILE A 484 -2.48 12.38 18.07
N LYS A 485 -3.64 12.44 17.41
CA LYS A 485 -4.93 12.24 18.06
C LYS A 485 -5.66 11.11 17.34
N GLY A 486 -6.57 10.45 18.05
CA GLY A 486 -7.38 9.36 17.48
C GLY A 486 -6.90 7.95 17.86
N PRO A 487 -7.67 6.92 17.46
CA PRO A 487 -7.38 5.53 17.83
C PRO A 487 -6.23 4.90 17.01
N ILE A 488 -5.37 4.16 17.71
CA ILE A 488 -4.33 3.28 17.16
C ILE A 488 -4.60 1.87 17.67
N THR A 489 -5.12 0.99 16.81
CA THR A 489 -5.70 -0.28 17.27
C THR A 489 -5.35 -1.51 16.46
N GLN A 490 -5.26 -2.67 17.10
CA GLN A 490 -5.08 -3.97 16.41
C GLN A 490 -3.84 -4.05 15.52
N ASN A 491 -2.79 -3.28 15.83
CA ASN A 491 -1.54 -3.35 15.10
C ASN A 491 -0.61 -4.41 15.72
N SER A 492 0.29 -4.96 14.92
CA SER A 492 1.23 -6.01 15.33
C SER A 492 2.68 -5.62 15.00
N ALA A 493 3.61 -5.90 15.93
CA ALA A 493 5.04 -5.76 15.71
C ALA A 493 5.86 -6.64 16.66
N LYS A 494 7.18 -6.57 16.61
CA LYS A 494 8.05 -7.12 17.65
C LYS A 494 8.25 -6.13 18.79
N TYR A 495 8.39 -4.84 18.48
CA TYR A 495 8.49 -3.75 19.44
C TYR A 495 7.51 -2.63 19.10
N GLY A 496 6.75 -2.16 20.10
CA GLY A 496 5.87 -0.99 19.94
C GLY A 496 4.79 -1.24 18.90
N ALA A 497 3.90 -2.21 19.11
CA ALA A 497 2.98 -2.62 18.05
C ALA A 497 2.00 -1.52 17.67
N GLY A 498 1.47 -0.77 18.63
CA GLY A 498 0.79 0.48 18.32
C GLY A 498 1.78 1.56 17.86
N VAL A 499 2.69 1.94 18.75
CA VAL A 499 3.71 2.97 18.49
C VAL A 499 5.08 2.54 18.99
N TYR A 500 6.09 2.65 18.14
CA TYR A 500 7.49 2.67 18.54
C TYR A 500 8.02 4.10 18.43
N ASN A 501 8.49 4.68 19.53
CA ASN A 501 9.02 6.04 19.56
C ASN A 501 10.51 6.05 19.93
N ASP A 502 11.34 6.49 19.00
CA ASP A 502 12.77 6.80 19.18
C ASP A 502 13.04 8.32 19.16
N GLY A 503 12.04 9.11 18.78
CA GLY A 503 12.11 10.57 18.66
C GLY A 503 11.29 11.30 19.72
N THR A 504 10.65 12.40 19.32
CA THR A 504 9.77 13.17 20.21
C THR A 504 8.32 13.15 19.72
N ILE A 505 7.45 12.51 20.49
CA ILE A 505 5.99 12.69 20.37
C ILE A 505 5.57 13.75 21.38
N ALA A 506 5.39 14.97 20.87
CA ALA A 506 5.08 16.16 21.66
C ALA A 506 3.68 16.11 22.27
N TYR A 507 2.74 15.42 21.61
CA TYR A 507 1.38 15.28 22.11
C TYR A 507 0.69 14.05 21.54
N PHE A 508 0.18 13.18 22.42
CA PHE A 508 -0.74 12.11 22.06
C PHE A 508 -2.06 12.26 22.79
N SER A 509 -3.18 12.14 22.08
CA SER A 509 -4.51 12.07 22.70
C SER A 509 -5.45 11.12 21.94
N GLY A 510 -5.60 9.90 22.45
CA GLY A 510 -6.40 8.89 21.79
C GLY A 510 -6.45 7.57 22.55
N ILE A 511 -6.83 6.52 21.84
CA ILE A 511 -6.95 5.16 22.37
C ILE A 511 -5.89 4.29 21.70
N LEU A 512 -5.06 3.64 22.49
CA LEU A 512 -4.15 2.57 22.06
C LEU A 512 -4.76 1.25 22.51
N SER A 513 -5.32 0.45 21.59
CA SER A 513 -5.99 -0.79 21.99
C SER A 513 -5.85 -2.01 21.08
N GLY A 514 -5.81 -3.20 21.68
CA GLY A 514 -5.69 -4.46 20.94
C GLY A 514 -4.35 -4.65 20.22
N ASN A 515 -3.36 -3.80 20.46
CA ASN A 515 -2.08 -3.90 19.78
C ASN A 515 -1.23 -5.01 20.42
N THR A 516 -0.54 -5.79 19.59
CA THR A 516 0.18 -7.00 20.02
C THR A 516 1.65 -6.94 19.59
N ALA A 517 2.54 -6.80 20.57
CA ALA A 517 3.98 -6.90 20.36
C ALA A 517 4.51 -8.29 20.77
N SER A 518 5.40 -8.90 19.99
CA SER A 518 5.98 -10.18 20.38
C SER A 518 7.04 -10.08 21.48
N ILE A 519 7.62 -8.89 21.72
CA ILE A 519 8.64 -8.65 22.75
C ILE A 519 8.22 -7.53 23.70
N SER A 520 8.25 -6.27 23.27
CA SER A 520 8.04 -5.15 24.22
C SER A 520 7.09 -4.10 23.70
N GLY A 521 6.26 -3.57 24.59
CA GLY A 521 5.39 -2.43 24.32
C GLY A 521 4.24 -2.81 23.38
N GLY A 522 3.22 -3.50 23.89
CA GLY A 522 2.07 -3.89 23.08
C GLY A 522 1.40 -2.66 22.48
N GLY A 523 1.03 -1.69 23.32
CA GLY A 523 0.57 -0.37 22.88
C GLY A 523 1.75 0.49 22.44
N VAL A 524 2.71 0.74 23.33
CA VAL A 524 3.82 1.68 23.09
C VAL A 524 5.14 1.10 23.54
N TYR A 525 6.16 1.24 22.70
CA TYR A 525 7.56 1.18 23.08
C TYR A 525 8.15 2.58 22.98
N ASN A 526 8.66 3.12 24.07
CA ASN A 526 9.24 4.47 24.11
C ASN A 526 10.72 4.46 24.50
N ALA A 527 11.57 4.79 23.54
CA ALA A 527 13.00 5.10 23.72
C ALA A 527 13.30 6.60 23.77
N GLY A 528 12.44 7.41 23.14
CA GLY A 528 12.56 8.87 23.11
C GLY A 528 11.71 9.59 24.16
N THR A 529 11.14 10.75 23.78
CA THR A 529 10.20 11.51 24.61
C THR A 529 8.77 11.32 24.12
N TYR A 530 7.85 10.93 25.02
CA TYR A 530 6.45 10.72 24.68
C TYR A 530 5.54 11.42 25.69
N THR A 531 4.79 12.42 25.23
CA THR A 531 3.88 13.19 26.08
C THR A 531 2.43 12.79 25.81
N PHE A 532 1.76 12.21 26.81
CA PHE A 532 0.35 11.84 26.72
C PHE A 532 -0.56 12.98 27.22
N SER A 533 -1.77 13.04 26.70
CA SER A 533 -2.85 13.87 27.23
C SER A 533 -3.48 13.28 28.49
N TRP A 534 -4.29 14.09 29.17
CA TRP A 534 -5.10 13.69 30.33
C TRP A 534 -6.26 12.73 29.99
N THR A 535 -6.54 12.52 28.72
CA THR A 535 -7.68 11.70 28.25
C THR A 535 -7.23 10.48 27.46
N SER A 536 -5.92 10.23 27.40
CA SER A 536 -5.38 9.08 26.68
C SER A 536 -5.77 7.75 27.34
N THR A 537 -6.01 6.72 26.56
CA THR A 537 -6.36 5.39 27.08
C THR A 537 -5.46 4.34 26.44
N VAL A 538 -4.83 3.49 27.26
CA VAL A 538 -4.05 2.34 26.78
C VAL A 538 -4.69 1.07 27.30
N THR A 539 -5.31 0.29 26.43
CA THR A 539 -6.14 -0.85 26.86
C THR A 539 -6.10 -2.09 26.00
N GLY A 540 -6.14 -3.28 26.60
CA GLY A 540 -6.23 -4.54 25.85
C GLY A 540 -5.02 -4.83 24.98
N ASN A 541 -3.85 -4.27 25.27
CA ASN A 541 -2.64 -4.51 24.51
C ASN A 541 -1.82 -5.66 25.12
N GLN A 542 -0.99 -6.32 24.31
CA GLN A 542 -0.23 -7.51 24.69
C GLN A 542 1.26 -7.43 24.32
N ALA A 543 2.15 -7.86 25.23
CA ALA A 543 3.58 -8.03 24.98
C ALA A 543 4.25 -9.07 25.91
N GLN A 544 5.56 -9.32 25.79
CA GLN A 544 6.34 -9.97 26.86
C GLN A 544 6.65 -8.99 27.99
N TYR A 545 7.11 -7.79 27.64
CA TYR A 545 7.38 -6.71 28.60
C TYR A 545 6.55 -5.48 28.28
N GLY A 546 5.86 -4.93 29.27
CA GLY A 546 5.06 -3.73 29.05
C GLY A 546 3.87 -4.01 28.13
N GLY A 547 2.91 -4.81 28.61
CA GLY A 547 1.74 -5.19 27.81
C GLY A 547 1.03 -3.97 27.22
N GLY A 548 0.83 -2.93 28.03
CA GLY A 548 0.42 -1.61 27.58
C GLY A 548 1.60 -0.80 27.04
N ILE A 549 2.52 -0.44 27.94
CA ILE A 549 3.65 0.44 27.61
C ILE A 549 4.97 -0.15 28.13
N TYR A 550 5.99 -0.14 27.29
CA TYR A 550 7.38 -0.30 27.67
C TYR A 550 8.11 1.04 27.51
N ASN A 551 8.71 1.54 28.57
CA ASN A 551 9.40 2.83 28.59
C ASN A 551 10.86 2.71 29.03
N GLU A 552 11.77 3.05 28.14
CA GLU A 552 13.20 3.27 28.42
C GLU A 552 13.61 4.74 28.30
N GLY A 553 12.81 5.54 27.60
CA GLY A 553 12.99 6.99 27.47
C GLY A 553 12.28 7.80 28.56
N SER A 554 11.71 8.93 28.15
CA SER A 554 11.04 9.90 29.04
C SER A 554 9.55 10.05 28.71
N ILE A 555 8.71 9.93 29.73
CA ILE A 555 7.29 10.28 29.68
C ILE A 555 7.05 11.38 30.73
N PRO A 556 7.17 12.67 30.34
CA PRO A 556 7.09 13.79 31.28
C PRO A 556 5.66 14.05 31.80
N LEU A 557 4.66 13.50 31.12
CA LEU A 557 3.27 13.56 31.53
C LEU A 557 2.52 12.32 31.04
N PHE A 558 1.82 11.67 31.97
CA PHE A 558 0.76 10.71 31.67
C PHE A 558 -0.45 11.00 32.55
N GLY A 559 -1.53 11.54 31.97
CA GLY A 559 -2.75 11.85 32.72
C GLY A 559 -3.94 10.92 32.47
N GLY A 560 -3.78 9.96 31.54
CA GLY A 560 -4.83 9.09 31.05
C GLY A 560 -5.09 7.84 31.90
N SER A 561 -5.53 6.74 31.27
CA SER A 561 -5.76 5.44 31.92
C SER A 561 -5.00 4.29 31.24
N ILE A 562 -4.61 3.27 32.03
CA ILE A 562 -3.95 2.06 31.55
C ILE A 562 -4.70 0.84 32.08
N SER A 563 -5.40 0.10 31.22
CA SER A 563 -6.26 -0.98 31.70
C SER A 563 -6.37 -2.23 30.82
N GLY A 564 -6.55 -3.40 31.43
CA GLY A 564 -6.80 -4.63 30.67
C GLY A 564 -5.63 -5.08 29.79
N ASN A 565 -4.41 -4.59 30.04
CA ASN A 565 -3.24 -4.96 29.24
C ASN A 565 -2.56 -6.21 29.82
N THR A 566 -1.91 -7.01 28.96
CA THR A 566 -1.33 -8.31 29.32
C THR A 566 0.14 -8.42 28.96
N ALA A 567 0.99 -8.77 29.93
CA ALA A 567 2.39 -9.12 29.72
C ALA A 567 2.63 -10.61 30.00
N THR A 568 3.32 -11.30 29.09
CA THR A 568 3.72 -12.71 29.34
C THR A 568 4.96 -12.84 30.22
N LEU A 569 5.66 -11.73 30.51
CA LEU A 569 6.70 -11.65 31.52
C LEU A 569 6.37 -10.57 32.55
N ASP A 570 6.76 -9.31 32.34
CA ASP A 570 6.63 -8.27 33.37
C ASP A 570 5.95 -6.99 32.87
N GLY A 571 5.30 -6.28 33.79
CA GLY A 571 4.68 -4.98 33.51
C GLY A 571 3.44 -5.15 32.64
N GLY A 572 2.36 -5.72 33.19
CA GLY A 572 1.12 -5.97 32.43
C GLY A 572 0.57 -4.69 31.83
N GLY A 573 0.41 -3.66 32.66
CA GLY A 573 0.08 -2.31 32.20
C GLY A 573 1.31 -1.56 31.70
N PHE A 574 2.35 -1.52 32.53
CA PHE A 574 3.49 -0.64 32.30
C PHE A 574 4.81 -1.29 32.75
N TYR A 575 5.84 -1.20 31.91
CA TYR A 575 7.22 -1.59 32.24
C TYR A 575 8.14 -0.38 32.09
N ASN A 576 8.81 0.04 33.16
CA ASN A 576 9.65 1.23 33.19
C ASN A 576 11.12 0.90 33.51
N THR A 577 12.02 1.35 32.66
CA THR A 577 13.47 1.49 32.91
C THR A 577 13.93 2.94 32.78
N GLY A 578 13.13 3.79 32.10
CA GLY A 578 13.38 5.21 31.93
C GLY A 578 12.75 6.09 33.03
N THR A 579 12.26 7.26 32.63
CA THR A 579 11.57 8.20 33.54
C THR A 579 10.11 8.34 33.16
N ILE A 580 9.22 8.33 34.16
CA ILE A 580 7.81 8.64 33.98
C ILE A 580 7.28 9.54 35.09
N ASN A 581 6.41 10.47 34.71
CA ASN A 581 5.62 11.31 35.60
C ASN A 581 4.12 11.12 35.37
N PRO A 582 3.50 10.06 35.93
CA PRO A 582 2.05 9.93 35.93
C PRO A 582 1.38 10.97 36.84
N ALA A 583 0.22 11.42 36.42
CA ALA A 583 -0.61 12.35 37.17
C ALA A 583 -2.03 11.82 37.29
N SER A 584 -2.40 11.36 38.48
CA SER A 584 -3.72 10.82 38.82
C SER A 584 -4.17 9.65 37.93
N THR A 585 -3.22 8.84 37.47
CA THR A 585 -3.45 7.77 36.50
C THR A 585 -4.00 6.49 37.15
N PRO A 586 -5.15 5.96 36.70
CA PRO A 586 -5.57 4.62 37.05
C PRO A 586 -4.88 3.56 36.19
N PHE A 587 -4.28 2.57 36.86
CA PHE A 587 -3.82 1.31 36.31
C PHE A 587 -4.75 0.21 36.81
N THR A 588 -5.62 -0.30 35.93
CA THR A 588 -6.64 -1.26 36.35
C THR A 588 -6.70 -2.53 35.51
N ASP A 589 -7.00 -3.67 36.12
CA ASP A 589 -7.28 -4.90 35.37
C ASP A 589 -6.12 -5.38 34.47
N ASN A 590 -4.89 -4.95 34.74
CA ASN A 590 -3.72 -5.37 33.98
C ASN A 590 -3.13 -6.66 34.54
N THR A 591 -2.59 -7.50 33.66
CA THR A 591 -2.08 -8.83 34.02
C THR A 591 -0.64 -9.01 33.55
N ALA A 592 0.23 -9.50 34.42
CA ALA A 592 1.55 -10.01 34.06
C ALA A 592 1.67 -11.47 34.51
N ILE A 593 2.37 -12.31 33.76
CA ILE A 593 2.65 -13.68 34.24
C ILE A 593 3.66 -13.63 35.39
N ARG A 594 4.73 -12.84 35.27
CA ARG A 594 5.84 -12.80 36.23
C ARG A 594 5.66 -11.67 37.24
N ASN A 595 6.14 -10.46 37.00
CA ASN A 595 6.04 -9.37 38.00
C ASN A 595 5.32 -8.12 37.48
N GLY A 596 4.76 -7.35 38.40
CA GLY A 596 4.22 -6.02 38.09
C GLY A 596 2.98 -6.10 37.21
N GLY A 597 1.89 -6.69 37.72
CA GLY A 597 0.64 -6.82 36.96
C GLY A 597 0.16 -5.48 36.41
N GLY A 598 0.12 -4.46 37.27
CA GLY A 598 -0.08 -3.07 36.85
C GLY A 598 1.22 -2.46 36.35
N ILE A 599 2.22 -2.36 37.22
CA ILE A 599 3.47 -1.65 36.95
C ILE A 599 4.69 -2.49 37.32
N TYR A 600 5.66 -2.60 36.42
CA TYR A 600 7.03 -2.96 36.73
C TYR A 600 7.90 -1.71 36.62
N ASN A 601 8.59 -1.31 37.68
CA ASN A 601 9.49 -0.16 37.68
C ASN A 601 10.90 -0.53 38.11
N SER A 602 11.87 -0.19 37.28
CA SER A 602 13.31 -0.24 37.55
C SER A 602 14.02 1.09 37.28
N GLY A 603 13.31 2.06 36.70
CA GLY A 603 13.79 3.42 36.45
C GLY A 603 13.27 4.43 37.48
N THR A 604 13.01 5.65 37.04
CA THR A 604 12.46 6.73 37.89
C THR A 604 10.97 6.88 37.67
N PHE A 605 10.20 6.84 38.75
CA PHE A 605 8.75 6.98 38.74
C PHE A 605 8.33 8.13 39.68
N THR A 606 7.89 9.26 39.13
CA THR A 606 7.40 10.37 39.96
C THR A 606 5.91 10.26 40.15
N SER A 607 5.44 9.92 41.34
CA SER A 607 4.03 9.64 41.54
C SER A 607 3.25 10.78 42.13
N PHE A 608 2.20 11.21 41.44
CA PHE A 608 1.15 12.03 42.03
C PHE A 608 -0.22 11.32 41.91
N GLY A 609 -0.75 10.80 43.02
CA GLY A 609 -2.16 10.36 43.11
C GLY A 609 -2.59 9.18 42.23
N ILE A 610 -1.72 8.21 41.92
CA ILE A 610 -2.09 7.06 41.06
C ILE A 610 -3.09 6.11 41.73
N THR A 611 -3.84 5.36 40.92
CA THR A 611 -4.71 4.26 41.37
C THR A 611 -4.22 2.93 40.81
N LEU A 612 -4.02 1.92 41.65
CA LEU A 612 -3.68 0.54 41.28
C LEU A 612 -4.80 -0.38 41.71
N GLN A 613 -5.58 -0.90 40.77
CA GLN A 613 -6.76 -1.71 41.10
C GLN A 613 -6.93 -2.94 40.22
N ARG A 614 -7.25 -4.11 40.81
CA ARG A 614 -7.56 -5.35 40.06
C ARG A 614 -6.44 -5.82 39.12
N ASN A 615 -5.20 -5.47 39.41
CA ASN A 615 -4.07 -5.95 38.61
C ASN A 615 -3.52 -7.26 39.17
N ILE A 616 -3.03 -8.13 38.28
CA ILE A 616 -2.66 -9.52 38.61
C ILE A 616 -1.23 -9.82 38.18
N ALA A 617 -0.43 -10.38 39.07
CA ALA A 617 0.81 -11.07 38.74
C ALA A 617 0.57 -12.57 38.95
N GLN A 618 0.59 -13.41 37.90
CA GLN A 618 0.10 -14.80 38.01
C GLN A 618 1.05 -15.77 38.73
N THR A 619 2.35 -15.53 38.66
CA THR A 619 3.38 -16.44 39.20
C THR A 619 4.49 -15.74 39.99
N GLY A 620 4.66 -14.43 39.83
CA GLY A 620 5.67 -13.64 40.55
C GLY A 620 5.06 -12.55 41.44
N ASN A 621 5.78 -11.43 41.57
CA ASN A 621 5.53 -10.42 42.60
C ASN A 621 4.81 -9.17 42.06
N GLY A 622 4.10 -8.48 42.96
CA GLY A 622 3.59 -7.14 42.69
C GLY A 622 2.42 -7.12 41.72
N GLY A 623 1.27 -7.69 42.11
CA GLY A 623 0.03 -7.61 41.32
C GLY A 623 -0.29 -6.18 40.90
N GLY A 624 -0.25 -5.23 41.84
CA GLY A 624 -0.38 -3.80 41.56
C GLY A 624 0.90 -3.22 40.96
N ALA A 625 2.01 -3.26 41.71
CA ALA A 625 3.30 -2.77 41.26
C ALA A 625 4.45 -3.62 41.82
N TYR A 626 5.50 -3.80 41.02
CA TYR A 626 6.81 -4.29 41.40
C TYR A 626 7.84 -3.20 41.14
N ASN A 627 8.52 -2.73 42.19
CA ASN A 627 9.46 -1.62 42.10
C ASN A 627 10.85 -2.01 42.62
N THR A 628 11.86 -1.81 41.78
CA THR A 628 13.29 -1.85 42.14
C THR A 628 14.01 -0.54 41.81
N GLY A 629 13.29 0.44 41.26
CA GLY A 629 13.80 1.75 40.88
C GLY A 629 13.50 2.85 41.91
N SER A 630 13.67 4.10 41.48
CA SER A 630 13.43 5.29 42.29
C SER A 630 11.97 5.74 42.21
N ILE A 631 11.43 6.22 43.33
CA ILE A 631 10.11 6.84 43.42
C ILE A 631 10.23 8.21 44.06
N LEU A 632 9.68 9.24 43.41
CA LEU A 632 9.68 10.62 43.90
C LEU A 632 8.23 11.14 44.03
N GLY A 633 7.93 11.94 45.08
CA GLY A 633 6.67 12.69 45.18
C GLY A 633 5.44 11.97 45.75
N ASN A 634 5.61 10.88 46.50
CA ASN A 634 4.53 10.00 46.97
C ASN A 634 3.38 10.72 47.73
N ASN A 635 2.31 11.06 47.00
CA ASN A 635 1.05 11.57 47.56
C ASN A 635 -0.01 10.48 47.81
N GLY A 636 0.40 9.27 48.19
CA GLY A 636 -0.51 8.20 48.63
C GLY A 636 -1.32 7.56 47.49
N PRO A 637 -0.82 6.51 46.83
CA PRO A 637 -1.57 5.80 45.80
C PRO A 637 -2.82 5.10 46.38
N SER A 638 -3.91 5.06 45.61
CA SER A 638 -5.08 4.25 45.93
C SER A 638 -4.86 2.82 45.43
N ILE A 639 -4.65 1.86 46.34
CA ILE A 639 -4.31 0.47 46.00
C ILE A 639 -5.41 -0.46 46.51
N SER A 640 -6.06 -1.23 45.64
CA SER A 640 -7.11 -2.18 46.04
C SER A 640 -7.22 -3.39 45.10
N ASN A 641 -7.60 -4.55 45.63
CA ASN A 641 -7.95 -5.74 44.84
C ASN A 641 -6.88 -6.23 43.85
N ASN A 642 -5.59 -5.99 44.11
CA ASN A 642 -4.51 -6.52 43.27
C ASN A 642 -4.05 -7.89 43.80
N ASP A 643 -3.66 -8.81 42.91
CA ASP A 643 -3.40 -10.22 43.26
C ASP A 643 -2.00 -10.70 42.82
N ALA A 644 -1.36 -11.53 43.65
CA ALA A 644 -0.07 -12.18 43.40
C ALA A 644 0.12 -13.43 44.30
N PRO A 645 0.53 -14.60 43.77
CA PRO A 645 0.41 -15.89 44.47
C PRO A 645 1.17 -16.08 45.78
N ALA A 646 2.45 -15.67 45.91
CA ALA A 646 3.21 -15.95 47.14
C ALA A 646 4.62 -15.36 47.19
N PRO A 647 5.16 -15.15 48.41
CA PRO A 647 6.53 -14.72 48.64
C PRO A 647 7.60 -15.79 48.36
N LEU A 648 8.48 -15.58 47.38
CA LEU A 648 9.80 -16.27 47.39
C LEU A 648 10.70 -15.61 48.46
N PRO A 649 11.79 -16.24 48.96
CA PRO A 649 12.50 -15.86 50.21
C PRO A 649 13.07 -14.42 50.30
N ASN A 650 12.85 -13.59 49.28
CA ASN A 650 13.31 -12.22 49.13
C ASN A 650 12.15 -11.25 48.78
N GLY A 651 10.92 -11.73 48.61
CA GLY A 651 9.75 -10.93 48.24
C GLY A 651 8.57 -11.37 49.07
N LEU A 652 7.93 -10.46 49.83
CA LEU A 652 6.85 -10.78 50.75
C LEU A 652 5.47 -10.47 50.11
N GLY A 653 4.83 -11.50 49.53
CA GLY A 653 3.46 -11.48 49.02
C GLY A 653 2.40 -11.53 50.13
N ASN A 654 1.60 -10.46 50.20
CA ASN A 654 0.15 -10.42 50.41
C ASN A 654 -0.22 -8.96 50.68
N GLN A 655 -1.03 -8.36 49.80
CA GLN A 655 -1.72 -7.07 49.93
C GLN A 655 -0.91 -5.79 50.24
N TYR A 656 0.39 -5.81 50.57
CA TYR A 656 1.05 -4.66 51.21
C TYR A 656 2.45 -4.23 50.75
N TYR A 657 3.01 -4.74 49.65
CA TYR A 657 4.31 -4.23 49.17
C TYR A 657 4.23 -3.63 47.78
N ALA A 658 3.67 -2.42 47.73
CA ALA A 658 4.31 -1.37 46.97
C ALA A 658 5.63 -1.05 47.72
N VAL A 659 6.80 -1.39 47.18
CA VAL A 659 8.05 -0.76 47.65
C VAL A 659 8.00 0.69 47.17
N TRP A 660 7.20 1.49 47.88
CA TRP A 660 6.88 2.89 47.65
C TRP A 660 7.22 3.77 48.85
N ASN A 661 7.98 3.22 49.80
CA ASN A 661 8.51 3.94 50.95
C ASN A 661 10.04 3.81 50.97
N SER A 662 10.75 4.84 50.52
CA SER A 662 11.82 5.41 51.33
C SER A 662 11.16 6.56 52.10
N VAL A 663 10.39 6.29 53.15
CA VAL A 663 10.72 6.54 54.56
C VAL A 663 9.45 6.09 55.34
N ASN A 664 9.61 5.57 56.56
CA ASN A 664 8.60 5.03 57.49
C ASN A 664 8.18 3.56 57.27
N GLN A 665 8.87 2.68 58.00
CA GLN A 665 8.44 1.31 58.31
C GLN A 665 7.44 1.34 59.47
N LEU A 666 6.27 0.74 59.30
CA LEU A 666 5.32 0.51 60.40
C LEU A 666 5.78 -0.72 61.20
N TYR A 667 6.19 -0.51 62.45
CA TYR A 667 6.51 -1.60 63.37
C TYR A 667 5.27 -1.95 64.23
N PRO A 668 4.82 -3.22 64.25
CA PRO A 668 3.79 -3.63 65.19
C PRO A 668 4.35 -3.70 66.62
N VAL A 669 3.68 -3.07 67.57
CA VAL A 669 3.93 -3.28 69.01
C VAL A 669 3.03 -4.44 69.47
N PRO A 670 3.57 -5.57 69.95
CA PRO A 670 2.74 -6.62 70.52
C PRO A 670 2.08 -6.09 71.80
N THR A 671 0.75 -6.07 71.85
CA THR A 671 0.04 -5.92 73.13
C THR A 671 -0.89 -7.12 73.36
N PRO A 672 -1.11 -7.53 74.63
CA PRO A 672 -1.82 -8.77 74.95
C PRO A 672 -3.33 -8.75 74.65
N SER A 673 -3.91 -7.65 74.13
CA SER A 673 -5.37 -7.45 74.10
C SER A 673 -6.00 -7.30 72.71
N GLY A 674 -5.29 -7.61 71.61
CA GLY A 674 -5.90 -7.78 70.29
C GLY A 674 -6.36 -6.52 69.56
N THR A 675 -6.01 -5.32 70.04
CA THR A 675 -6.25 -4.06 69.31
C THR A 675 -4.93 -3.52 68.76
N SER A 676 -4.81 -3.43 67.43
CA SER A 676 -3.59 -2.90 66.77
C SER A 676 -3.56 -1.38 66.82
N TYR A 677 -2.56 -0.81 67.49
CA TYR A 677 -2.18 0.59 67.36
C TYR A 677 -0.85 0.69 66.60
N TYR A 678 -0.77 1.69 65.73
CA TYR A 678 0.43 2.04 64.98
C TYR A 678 0.90 3.41 65.43
N TYR A 679 2.20 3.62 65.57
CA TYR A 679 2.76 4.97 65.67
C TYR A 679 3.58 5.30 64.42
N ILE A 680 3.60 6.59 64.10
CA ILE A 680 4.40 7.21 63.06
C ILE A 680 5.54 7.92 63.79
N ASP A 681 6.77 7.78 63.30
CA ASP A 681 7.84 8.74 63.61
C ASP A 681 7.70 9.94 62.66
#